data_AF-A0A1G8YBG9-F1
#
_entry.id   AF-A0A1G8YBG9-F1
#
_cell.length_a   1.000
_cell.length_b   1.000
_cell.length_c   1.000
_cell.angle_alpha   90.00
_cell.angle_beta   90.00
_cell.angle_gamma   90.00
#
_symmetry.space_group_name_H-M   'P 1'
#
loop_
_entity.id
_entity.type
_entity.pdbx_description
1 polymer ?
#
loop_
_entity_poly.entity_id
_entity_poly.type
_entity_poly.pdbx_seq_one_letter_code
_entity_poly.pdbx_strand_id
1 'polypeptide(L)'
;MLNQILYGPPGTGKTFAVIELALDILDPGYLEANRSNRTALKRRFDELSSDGEVRFVTFHQSFSYEDFVEGLRADHDADGQLRYAVEDGIFKILCETAAAKVTQQAAAPVSIEGRRIWKMSLGNTQASDAYIYDECIENNYILLGYGGDTDFGGCKSREDVFERSQRAGKSDEEDSYAITAVTNFLLKMKKGDVVVVSDGNTKFRAIAEVTGDYRQIAREPQGDGDDKYGQCRDVKWLRVYSPSLPYDQLMRNQFSQMTLYELKSHSIDKAKLTSLLGDTGSPVSTSASTYPAFRIGDTFGSGYEVVYASNDVVELIKPNKKRLPIGMSLIRDLADCVREGKLTVANIRQKEVFEKMPGSLLEPYLVNGYENILSVLVDRYLGFENRSSADAPVVSRPKVLIIDEINRGNVSKIFGELITLIEPSKRKDAEEALEVILPYSKSRFSVPANVHIIGTMNTADRSLTSLDIALRRRFHFREMLPRPELLSAIELQGLNIGQMLSVMNERIEVLLDRDHRLGHAYFLPLREDRSVELLSSIFRQQIMPLLQEYFFDDWERIQMVLNDSRKAPENRFLHRPDVNILALFGDEGSVAERSGRWMINDLAFGRIEAYLGIVDHELKPAALATEREATHGPYTIKQLSSGTIEVWNNGQKEEVAKKPLLEIASKLGLPMTWTTGATMNTRHLGKKVIEALGKANL
;
A
#
# COMPACT_ATOMS: atom_id res chain seq x y z
N MET A 1 16.61 8.82 -0.61
CA MET A 1 17.60 7.71 -0.56
C MET A 1 16.94 6.43 -1.06
N LEU A 2 17.62 5.63 -1.89
CA LEU A 2 17.00 4.47 -2.58
C LEU A 2 16.88 3.22 -1.70
N ASN A 3 17.90 2.89 -0.91
CA ASN A 3 17.92 1.68 -0.08
C ASN A 3 18.13 2.04 1.40
N GLN A 4 17.22 1.63 2.27
CA GLN A 4 17.26 1.94 3.70
C GLN A 4 16.93 0.71 4.53
N ILE A 5 17.57 0.52 5.68
CA ILE A 5 17.20 -0.49 6.69
C ILE A 5 16.94 0.23 8.01
N LEU A 6 15.72 0.07 8.53
CA LEU A 6 15.36 0.47 9.88
C LEU A 6 15.68 -0.66 10.83
N TYR A 7 16.58 -0.43 11.78
CA TYR A 7 17.00 -1.49 12.70
C TYR A 7 16.97 -1.04 14.16
N GLY A 8 16.73 -1.98 15.06
CA GLY A 8 16.79 -1.75 16.49
C GLY A 8 15.93 -2.74 17.28
N PRO A 9 15.84 -2.57 18.60
CA PRO A 9 15.08 -3.45 19.46
C PRO A 9 13.59 -3.54 19.08
N PRO A 10 12.85 -4.56 19.53
CA PRO A 10 11.44 -4.68 19.23
C PRO A 10 10.63 -3.57 19.90
N GLY A 11 9.51 -3.18 19.26
CA GLY A 11 8.63 -2.13 19.77
C GLY A 11 9.16 -0.69 19.61
N THR A 12 10.17 -0.43 18.79
CA THR A 12 10.73 0.94 18.59
C THR A 12 10.03 1.75 17.50
N GLY A 13 8.89 1.28 16.98
CA GLY A 13 8.09 2.00 16.00
C GLY A 13 8.52 1.82 14.54
N LYS A 14 9.32 0.79 14.22
CA LYS A 14 9.81 0.53 12.85
C LYS A 14 8.69 0.49 11.81
N THR A 15 7.61 -0.25 12.05
CA THR A 15 6.45 -0.33 11.13
C THR A 15 5.85 1.04 10.80
N PHE A 16 5.84 1.97 11.76
CA PHE A 16 5.33 3.33 11.53
C PHE A 16 6.28 4.12 10.64
N ALA A 17 7.57 4.07 10.96
CA ALA A 17 8.60 4.77 10.20
C ALA A 17 8.70 4.23 8.76
N VAL A 18 8.43 2.94 8.53
CA VAL A 18 8.31 2.37 7.17
C VAL A 18 7.19 3.05 6.37
N ILE A 19 6.01 3.21 6.98
CA ILE A 19 4.86 3.87 6.32
C ILE A 19 5.22 5.31 5.96
N GLU A 20 5.78 6.06 6.91
CA GLU A 20 6.19 7.45 6.67
C GLU A 20 7.25 7.54 5.55
N LEU A 21 8.26 6.66 5.55
CA LEU A 21 9.27 6.63 4.50
C LEU A 21 8.69 6.27 3.12
N ALA A 22 7.76 5.32 3.06
CA ALA A 22 7.09 4.97 1.81
C ALA A 22 6.28 6.15 1.27
N LEU A 23 5.57 6.88 2.14
CA LEU A 23 4.80 8.07 1.76
C LEU A 23 5.70 9.26 1.42
N ASP A 24 6.84 9.43 2.07
CA ASP A 24 7.83 10.47 1.71
C ASP A 24 8.34 10.27 0.27
N ILE A 25 8.42 9.02 -0.18
CA ILE A 25 8.82 8.65 -1.54
C ILE A 25 7.66 8.80 -2.53
N LEU A 26 6.47 8.30 -2.19
CA LEU A 26 5.35 8.14 -3.14
C LEU A 26 4.36 9.32 -3.14
N ASP A 27 4.20 10.00 -2.00
CA ASP A 27 3.20 11.05 -1.78
C ASP A 27 3.61 12.03 -0.65
N PRO A 28 4.73 12.78 -0.82
CA PRO A 28 5.27 13.64 0.24
C PRO A 28 4.31 14.75 0.65
N GLY A 29 3.49 15.26 -0.28
CA GLY A 29 2.47 16.27 0.02
C GLY A 29 1.39 15.74 0.97
N TYR A 30 0.91 14.51 0.77
CA TYR A 30 -0.05 13.89 1.69
C TYR A 30 0.57 13.61 3.06
N LEU A 31 1.84 13.17 3.10
CA LEU A 31 2.57 12.97 4.35
C LEU A 31 2.69 14.26 5.16
N GLU A 32 3.14 15.35 4.54
CA GLU A 32 3.26 16.67 5.19
C GLU A 32 1.91 17.13 5.76
N ALA A 33 0.84 17.02 4.99
CA ALA A 33 -0.50 17.44 5.41
C ALA A 33 -1.10 16.58 6.54
N ASN A 34 -0.70 15.31 6.67
CA ASN A 34 -1.28 14.34 7.59
C ASN A 34 -0.29 13.81 8.63
N ARG A 35 0.84 14.49 8.88
CA ARG A 35 1.93 14.00 9.75
C ARG A 35 1.47 13.60 11.16
N SER A 36 0.44 14.25 11.71
CA SER A 36 -0.13 13.92 13.02
C SER A 36 -1.27 12.89 12.97
N ASN A 37 -1.77 12.53 11.79
CA ASN A 37 -2.93 11.65 11.60
C ASN A 37 -2.50 10.27 11.10
N ARG A 38 -2.12 9.41 12.04
CA ARG A 38 -1.65 8.05 11.76
C ARG A 38 -2.64 7.21 10.94
N THR A 39 -3.92 7.30 11.26
CA THR A 39 -4.96 6.50 10.56
C THR A 39 -5.06 6.91 9.09
N ALA A 40 -4.95 8.21 8.80
CA ALA A 40 -4.94 8.72 7.43
C ALA A 40 -3.68 8.29 6.66
N LEU A 41 -2.50 8.28 7.30
CA LEU A 41 -1.26 7.80 6.69
C LEU A 41 -1.32 6.29 6.39
N LYS A 42 -1.80 5.47 7.35
CA LYS A 42 -1.96 4.02 7.15
C LYS A 42 -2.92 3.71 6.01
N ARG A 43 -4.06 4.40 5.94
CA ARG A 43 -5.03 4.23 4.86
C ARG A 43 -4.41 4.54 3.49
N ARG A 44 -3.69 5.67 3.38
CA ARG A 44 -3.02 6.05 2.13
C ARG A 44 -1.95 5.03 1.71
N PHE A 45 -1.20 4.52 2.67
CA PHE A 45 -0.24 3.45 2.45
C PHE A 45 -0.93 2.17 1.93
N ASP A 46 -2.07 1.79 2.49
CA ASP A 46 -2.83 0.60 2.06
C ASP A 46 -3.38 0.75 0.64
N GLU A 47 -3.86 1.94 0.29
CA GLU A 47 -4.26 2.28 -1.09
C GLU A 47 -3.09 2.06 -2.07
N LEU A 48 -1.93 2.67 -1.78
CA LEU A 48 -0.72 2.54 -2.60
C LEU A 48 -0.22 1.09 -2.69
N SER A 49 -0.39 0.29 -1.63
CA SER A 49 -0.06 -1.12 -1.64
C SER A 49 -1.00 -1.94 -2.51
N SER A 50 -2.31 -1.65 -2.47
CA SER A 50 -3.33 -2.27 -3.31
C SER A 50 -3.14 -1.93 -4.80
N ASP A 51 -2.65 -0.72 -5.08
CA ASP A 51 -2.31 -0.27 -6.42
C ASP A 51 -0.99 -0.87 -6.94
N GLY A 52 -0.21 -1.52 -6.07
CA GLY A 52 1.09 -2.08 -6.41
C GLY A 52 2.19 -1.04 -6.59
N GLU A 53 2.00 0.17 -6.05
CA GLU A 53 3.08 1.14 -5.84
C GLU A 53 3.99 0.72 -4.68
N VAL A 54 3.41 0.02 -3.69
CA VAL A 54 4.12 -0.61 -2.57
C VAL A 54 3.96 -2.12 -2.63
N ARG A 55 5.08 -2.86 -2.53
CA ARG A 55 5.09 -4.31 -2.29
C ARG A 55 5.67 -4.58 -0.92
N PHE A 56 5.01 -5.40 -0.13
CA PHE A 56 5.45 -5.80 1.20
C PHE A 56 5.74 -7.29 1.23
N VAL A 57 6.90 -7.67 1.74
CA VAL A 57 7.31 -9.06 1.95
C VAL A 57 7.96 -9.20 3.32
N THR A 58 7.79 -10.35 3.96
CA THR A 58 8.49 -10.70 5.20
C THR A 58 9.43 -11.85 4.92
N PHE A 59 10.71 -11.70 5.25
CA PHE A 59 11.65 -12.81 5.10
C PHE A 59 11.47 -13.82 6.23
N HIS A 60 11.39 -15.08 5.86
CA HIS A 60 11.44 -16.23 6.77
C HIS A 60 12.61 -17.13 6.38
N GLN A 61 12.97 -18.09 7.25
CA GLN A 61 14.15 -18.94 7.04
C GLN A 61 14.10 -19.76 5.74
N SER A 62 12.90 -20.10 5.27
CA SER A 62 12.68 -20.81 3.99
C SER A 62 12.45 -19.90 2.79
N PHE A 63 12.41 -18.57 2.96
CA PHE A 63 12.21 -17.64 1.85
C PHE A 63 13.44 -17.67 0.94
N SER A 64 13.26 -17.90 -0.35
CA SER A 64 14.35 -18.21 -1.27
C SER A 64 14.48 -17.23 -2.44
N TYR A 65 15.48 -17.48 -3.29
CA TYR A 65 15.68 -16.75 -4.53
C TYR A 65 14.45 -16.87 -5.44
N GLU A 66 13.84 -18.05 -5.48
CA GLU A 66 12.70 -18.38 -6.34
C GLU A 66 11.45 -17.56 -5.99
N ASP A 67 11.25 -17.23 -4.71
CA ASP A 67 10.15 -16.38 -4.26
C ASP A 67 10.41 -14.89 -4.56
N PHE A 68 11.69 -14.50 -4.57
CA PHE A 68 12.08 -13.10 -4.65
C PHE A 68 12.36 -12.62 -6.07
N VAL A 69 13.02 -13.44 -6.88
CA VAL A 69 13.52 -13.06 -8.21
C VAL A 69 12.81 -13.84 -9.31
N GLU A 70 13.02 -15.15 -9.42
CA GLU A 70 12.29 -16.04 -10.33
C GLU A 70 12.54 -17.51 -9.98
N GLY A 71 11.57 -18.38 -10.24
CA GLY A 71 11.68 -19.81 -9.96
C GLY A 71 10.78 -20.66 -10.84
N LEU A 72 11.03 -21.98 -10.87
CA LEU A 72 10.18 -22.93 -11.60
C LEU A 72 8.97 -23.31 -10.75
N ARG A 73 7.78 -23.18 -11.32
CA ARG A 73 6.54 -23.70 -10.74
C ARG A 73 5.92 -24.74 -11.63
N ALA A 74 5.42 -25.80 -11.00
CA ALA A 74 4.68 -26.85 -11.68
C ALA A 74 3.26 -26.37 -11.95
N ASP A 75 2.84 -26.46 -13.21
CA ASP A 75 1.48 -26.26 -13.65
C ASP A 75 0.99 -27.53 -14.36
N HIS A 76 -0.32 -27.74 -14.37
CA HIS A 76 -0.93 -28.82 -15.13
C HIS A 76 -1.49 -28.26 -16.42
N ASP A 77 -1.08 -28.80 -17.56
CA ASP A 77 -1.74 -28.45 -18.82
C ASP A 77 -3.16 -29.03 -18.88
N ALA A 78 -3.91 -28.67 -19.94
CA ALA A 78 -5.29 -29.09 -20.13
C ALA A 78 -5.47 -30.62 -20.20
N ASP A 79 -4.39 -31.36 -20.49
CA ASP A 79 -4.34 -32.82 -20.57
C ASP A 79 -3.84 -33.46 -19.25
N GLY A 80 -3.59 -32.64 -18.22
CA GLY A 80 -3.12 -33.06 -16.91
C GLY A 80 -1.62 -33.34 -16.81
N GLN A 81 -0.83 -33.07 -17.87
CA GLN A 81 0.62 -33.23 -17.83
C GLN A 81 1.30 -32.10 -17.07
N LEU A 82 2.32 -32.47 -16.31
CA LEU A 82 3.08 -31.55 -15.46
C LEU A 82 4.07 -30.76 -16.31
N ARG A 83 3.88 -29.43 -16.39
CA ARG A 83 4.80 -28.49 -17.05
C ARG A 83 5.46 -27.60 -16.01
N TYR A 84 6.74 -27.30 -16.20
CA TYR A 84 7.45 -26.35 -15.34
C TYR A 84 7.55 -25.01 -16.07
N ALA A 85 6.88 -23.98 -15.55
CA ALA A 85 6.98 -22.62 -16.05
C ALA A 85 7.89 -21.79 -15.13
N VAL A 86 8.66 -20.89 -15.72
CA VAL A 86 9.39 -19.87 -14.94
C VAL A 86 8.38 -18.82 -14.51
N GLU A 87 8.26 -18.61 -13.20
CA GLU A 87 7.46 -17.55 -12.61
C GLU A 87 8.36 -16.47 -12.01
N ASP A 88 7.90 -15.22 -12.15
CA ASP A 88 8.62 -14.07 -11.61
C ASP A 88 8.34 -13.90 -10.11
N GLY A 89 9.41 -13.66 -9.36
CA GLY A 89 9.34 -13.34 -7.94
C GLY A 89 8.99 -11.88 -7.68
N ILE A 90 8.68 -11.55 -6.42
CA ILE A 90 8.11 -10.25 -6.04
C ILE A 90 9.00 -9.05 -6.41
N PHE A 91 10.32 -9.20 -6.31
CA PHE A 91 11.26 -8.13 -6.63
C PHE A 91 11.39 -7.91 -8.14
N LYS A 92 11.42 -9.00 -8.92
CA LYS A 92 11.44 -8.92 -10.39
C LYS A 92 10.17 -8.27 -10.92
N ILE A 93 9.00 -8.69 -10.43
CA ILE A 93 7.70 -8.08 -10.77
C ILE A 93 7.71 -6.57 -10.49
N LEU A 94 8.19 -6.16 -9.30
CA LEU A 94 8.27 -4.75 -8.95
C LEU A 94 9.20 -3.97 -9.89
N CYS A 95 10.37 -4.52 -10.20
CA CYS A 95 11.34 -3.91 -11.10
C CYS A 95 10.79 -3.76 -12.52
N GLU A 96 10.16 -4.80 -13.06
CA GLU A 96 9.55 -4.73 -14.39
C GLU A 96 8.41 -3.70 -14.43
N THR A 97 7.59 -3.65 -13.39
CA THR A 97 6.54 -2.63 -13.26
C THR A 97 7.12 -1.22 -13.19
N ALA A 98 8.22 -1.02 -12.45
CA ALA A 98 8.92 0.25 -12.36
C ALA A 98 9.64 0.65 -13.67
N ALA A 99 10.06 -0.34 -14.45
CA ALA A 99 10.74 -0.17 -15.74
C ALA A 99 9.76 0.05 -16.90
N ALA A 100 8.52 -0.41 -16.78
CA ALA A 100 7.51 -0.37 -17.83
C ALA A 100 7.27 1.07 -18.30
N LYS A 101 7.55 1.29 -19.58
CA LYS A 101 7.29 2.55 -20.27
C LYS A 101 6.16 2.34 -21.26
N VAL A 102 5.36 3.38 -21.46
CA VAL A 102 4.41 3.44 -22.56
C VAL A 102 5.22 3.73 -23.83
N THR A 103 5.34 2.75 -24.72
CA THR A 103 6.11 2.88 -25.97
C THR A 103 5.28 3.48 -27.11
N GLN A 104 3.96 3.31 -27.06
CA GLN A 104 3.01 4.02 -27.91
C GLN A 104 1.85 4.51 -27.07
N GLN A 105 1.48 5.77 -27.27
CA GLN A 105 0.40 6.42 -26.57
C GLN A 105 -0.49 7.14 -27.57
N ALA A 106 -1.80 6.91 -27.47
CA ALA A 106 -2.79 7.72 -28.16
C ALA A 106 -3.79 8.31 -27.16
N ALA A 107 -4.49 9.38 -27.58
CA ALA A 107 -5.59 9.94 -26.80
C ALA A 107 -6.63 8.84 -26.52
N ALA A 108 -6.84 8.55 -25.23
CA ALA A 108 -7.85 7.61 -24.80
C ALA A 108 -9.23 8.28 -24.77
N PRO A 109 -10.31 7.53 -25.00
CA PRO A 109 -11.67 8.07 -24.84
C PRO A 109 -11.90 8.56 -23.41
N VAL A 110 -12.61 9.69 -23.30
CA VAL A 110 -12.90 10.42 -22.03
C VAL A 110 -13.65 9.56 -20.99
N SER A 111 -14.24 8.44 -21.39
CA SER A 111 -14.85 7.48 -20.45
C SER A 111 -14.90 6.05 -21.01
N ILE A 112 -14.62 5.09 -20.12
CA ILE A 112 -14.78 3.65 -20.35
C ILE A 112 -16.17 3.12 -19.93
N GLU A 113 -17.06 3.99 -19.46
CA GLU A 113 -18.38 3.62 -18.96
C GLU A 113 -19.29 3.13 -20.10
N GLY A 114 -19.99 2.01 -19.88
CA GLY A 114 -20.86 1.38 -20.88
C GLY A 114 -20.16 0.60 -21.99
N ARG A 115 -18.82 0.68 -22.12
CA ARG A 115 -18.04 -0.07 -23.12
C ARG A 115 -17.78 -1.51 -22.65
N ARG A 116 -17.78 -2.46 -23.58
CA ARG A 116 -17.30 -3.83 -23.27
C ARG A 116 -15.79 -3.83 -23.28
N ILE A 117 -15.23 -4.65 -22.39
CA ILE A 117 -13.79 -4.81 -22.27
C ILE A 117 -13.49 -6.27 -22.58
N TRP A 118 -12.60 -6.50 -23.53
CA TRP A 118 -12.23 -7.83 -24.01
C TRP A 118 -10.78 -8.11 -23.62
N LYS A 119 -10.49 -9.32 -23.17
CA LYS A 119 -9.12 -9.83 -23.19
C LYS A 119 -8.88 -10.48 -24.53
N MET A 120 -7.72 -10.23 -25.14
CA MET A 120 -7.29 -10.93 -26.35
C MET A 120 -5.81 -11.38 -26.27
N SER A 121 -5.49 -12.60 -26.69
CA SER A 121 -4.11 -13.02 -26.99
C SER A 121 -3.82 -12.73 -28.47
N LEU A 122 -2.62 -12.25 -28.79
CA LEU A 122 -2.17 -11.98 -30.18
C LEU A 122 -0.87 -12.75 -30.45
N GLY A 123 -0.97 -13.93 -31.07
CA GLY A 123 0.16 -14.84 -31.20
C GLY A 123 0.55 -15.52 -29.88
N ASN A 124 1.31 -16.61 -29.96
CA ASN A 124 1.96 -17.22 -28.82
C ASN A 124 3.38 -16.66 -28.68
N THR A 125 3.71 -16.10 -27.52
CA THR A 125 5.02 -15.49 -27.26
C THR A 125 6.19 -16.49 -27.26
N GLN A 126 5.92 -17.80 -27.30
CA GLN A 126 6.93 -18.85 -27.32
C GLN A 126 6.92 -19.72 -28.58
N ALA A 127 6.10 -19.40 -29.60
CA ALA A 127 5.97 -20.19 -30.82
C ALA A 127 6.30 -19.39 -32.09
N SER A 128 6.16 -20.04 -33.25
CA SER A 128 6.45 -19.47 -34.58
C SER A 128 5.57 -18.29 -34.96
N ASP A 129 4.50 -18.01 -34.21
CA ASP A 129 3.55 -16.91 -34.44
C ASP A 129 3.77 -15.71 -33.48
N ALA A 130 4.92 -15.61 -32.82
CA ALA A 130 5.26 -14.46 -31.96
C ALA A 130 5.19 -13.10 -32.70
N TYR A 131 5.46 -13.10 -34.01
CA TYR A 131 5.45 -11.91 -34.86
C TYR A 131 4.06 -11.29 -35.05
N ILE A 132 2.98 -12.04 -34.79
CA ILE A 132 1.59 -11.58 -34.98
C ILE A 132 1.30 -10.33 -34.15
N TYR A 133 1.88 -10.26 -32.95
CA TYR A 133 1.73 -9.09 -32.10
C TYR A 133 2.34 -7.84 -32.74
N ASP A 134 3.59 -7.92 -33.18
CA ASP A 134 4.31 -6.79 -33.76
C ASP A 134 3.60 -6.30 -35.03
N GLU A 135 3.15 -7.23 -35.86
CA GLU A 135 2.32 -6.94 -37.04
C GLU A 135 1.03 -6.19 -36.68
N CYS A 136 0.30 -6.64 -35.66
CA CYS A 136 -0.92 -5.99 -35.18
C CYS A 136 -0.65 -4.56 -34.66
N ILE A 137 0.47 -4.37 -33.94
CA ILE A 137 0.90 -3.05 -33.47
C ILE A 137 1.18 -2.12 -34.65
N GLU A 138 2.01 -2.55 -35.60
CA GLU A 138 2.45 -1.75 -36.76
C GLU A 138 1.28 -1.35 -37.67
N ASN A 139 0.31 -2.24 -37.87
CA ASN A 139 -0.77 -2.04 -38.82
C ASN A 139 -2.09 -1.57 -38.18
N ASN A 140 -2.12 -1.31 -36.86
CA ASN A 140 -3.30 -0.81 -36.14
C ASN A 140 -4.55 -1.71 -36.28
N TYR A 141 -4.37 -3.02 -36.11
CA TYR A 141 -5.48 -3.97 -36.07
C TYR A 141 -5.25 -5.08 -35.04
N ILE A 142 -6.29 -5.86 -34.75
CA ILE A 142 -6.22 -7.10 -33.98
C ILE A 142 -6.65 -8.28 -34.85
N LEU A 143 -6.03 -9.44 -34.61
CA LEU A 143 -6.26 -10.65 -35.38
C LEU A 143 -6.61 -11.85 -34.52
N LEU A 144 -7.65 -12.60 -34.92
CA LEU A 144 -8.02 -13.86 -34.29
C LEU A 144 -7.63 -15.04 -35.20
N GLY A 145 -6.88 -16.01 -34.64
CA GLY A 145 -6.47 -17.23 -35.34
C GLY A 145 -7.60 -18.25 -35.50
N TYR A 146 -8.51 -18.35 -34.52
CA TYR A 146 -9.73 -19.15 -34.68
C TYR A 146 -10.54 -18.65 -35.87
N GLY A 147 -11.02 -19.57 -36.70
CA GLY A 147 -11.70 -19.22 -37.94
C GLY A 147 -10.78 -19.23 -39.17
N GLY A 148 -9.46 -19.26 -39.02
CA GLY A 148 -8.55 -19.44 -40.17
C GLY A 148 -8.77 -18.38 -41.25
N ASP A 149 -8.70 -18.80 -42.51
CA ASP A 149 -9.03 -17.97 -43.68
C ASP A 149 -10.53 -17.91 -44.01
N THR A 150 -11.39 -18.59 -43.26
CA THR A 150 -12.82 -18.64 -43.55
C THR A 150 -13.43 -17.25 -43.37
N ASP A 151 -14.13 -16.75 -44.39
CA ASP A 151 -14.90 -15.51 -44.30
C ASP A 151 -16.26 -15.77 -43.63
N PHE A 152 -16.41 -15.23 -42.43
CA PHE A 152 -17.67 -15.26 -41.67
C PHE A 152 -18.52 -14.01 -41.86
N GLY A 153 -18.15 -13.16 -42.82
CA GLY A 153 -18.94 -12.03 -43.27
C GLY A 153 -20.41 -12.41 -43.52
N GLY A 154 -21.30 -11.64 -42.92
CA GLY A 154 -22.75 -11.79 -43.07
C GLY A 154 -23.41 -12.86 -42.18
N CYS A 155 -22.66 -13.64 -41.39
CA CYS A 155 -23.26 -14.46 -40.34
C CYS A 155 -23.94 -13.55 -39.29
N LYS A 156 -25.10 -13.97 -38.77
CA LYS A 156 -25.93 -13.20 -37.82
C LYS A 156 -26.14 -13.92 -36.50
N SER A 157 -25.90 -15.23 -36.44
CA SER A 157 -26.02 -16.03 -35.23
C SER A 157 -24.83 -16.97 -35.02
N ARG A 158 -24.79 -17.65 -33.87
CA ARG A 158 -23.77 -18.67 -33.58
C ARG A 158 -23.92 -19.85 -34.54
N GLU A 159 -25.15 -20.24 -34.82
CA GLU A 159 -25.51 -21.31 -35.74
C GLU A 159 -25.01 -20.99 -37.16
N ASP A 160 -25.16 -19.74 -37.63
CA ASP A 160 -24.59 -19.30 -38.91
C ASP A 160 -23.06 -19.44 -38.97
N VAL A 161 -22.37 -19.13 -37.86
CA VAL A 161 -20.90 -19.26 -37.77
C VAL A 161 -20.50 -20.73 -37.79
N PHE A 162 -21.22 -21.58 -37.05
CA PHE A 162 -20.99 -23.03 -37.04
C PHE A 162 -21.20 -23.65 -38.43
N GLU A 163 -22.34 -23.38 -39.08
CA GLU A 163 -22.61 -23.87 -40.44
C GLU A 163 -21.55 -23.40 -41.44
N ARG A 164 -21.09 -22.15 -41.33
CA ARG A 164 -20.03 -21.60 -42.19
C ARG A 164 -18.70 -22.33 -41.96
N SER A 165 -18.37 -22.63 -40.70
CA SER A 165 -17.16 -23.38 -40.33
C SER A 165 -17.19 -24.80 -40.93
N GLN A 166 -18.33 -25.48 -40.82
CA GLN A 166 -18.53 -26.81 -41.38
C GLN A 166 -18.43 -26.82 -42.91
N ARG A 167 -19.03 -25.83 -43.59
CA ARG A 167 -18.90 -25.68 -45.06
C ARG A 167 -17.46 -25.41 -45.51
N ALA A 168 -16.65 -24.80 -44.64
CA ALA A 168 -15.22 -24.60 -44.89
C ALA A 168 -14.37 -25.85 -44.57
N GLY A 169 -14.99 -26.97 -44.23
CA GLY A 169 -14.32 -28.26 -43.99
C GLY A 169 -13.68 -28.40 -42.61
N LYS A 170 -14.07 -27.58 -41.64
CA LYS A 170 -13.53 -27.63 -40.27
C LYS A 170 -14.31 -28.60 -39.39
N SER A 171 -13.60 -29.31 -38.52
CA SER A 171 -14.17 -30.33 -37.62
C SER A 171 -14.61 -29.80 -36.25
N ASP A 172 -14.77 -28.48 -36.10
CA ASP A 172 -15.19 -27.87 -34.83
C ASP A 172 -16.61 -28.31 -34.44
N GLU A 173 -16.84 -28.64 -33.18
CA GLU A 173 -18.19 -28.85 -32.64
C GLU A 173 -18.93 -27.52 -32.45
N GLU A 174 -20.27 -27.54 -32.46
CA GLU A 174 -21.09 -26.33 -32.36
C GLU A 174 -20.85 -25.56 -31.05
N ASP A 175 -20.66 -26.28 -29.94
CA ASP A 175 -20.38 -25.71 -28.62
C ASP A 175 -18.88 -25.44 -28.37
N SER A 176 -18.02 -25.70 -29.36
CA SER A 176 -16.59 -25.51 -29.21
C SER A 176 -16.20 -24.06 -28.89
N TYR A 177 -15.04 -23.92 -28.26
CA TYR A 177 -14.48 -22.62 -27.97
C TYR A 177 -14.10 -21.85 -29.26
N ALA A 178 -13.68 -22.54 -30.32
CA ALA A 178 -13.37 -21.93 -31.61
C ALA A 178 -14.58 -21.17 -32.18
N ILE A 179 -15.76 -21.82 -32.23
CA ILE A 179 -17.01 -21.19 -32.64
C ILE A 179 -17.37 -20.02 -31.71
N THR A 180 -17.15 -20.17 -30.39
CA THR A 180 -17.39 -19.11 -29.41
C THR A 180 -16.52 -17.88 -29.66
N ALA A 181 -15.22 -18.07 -29.93
CA ALA A 181 -14.27 -17.00 -30.17
C ALA A 181 -14.64 -16.22 -31.45
N VAL A 182 -14.88 -16.93 -32.56
CA VAL A 182 -15.30 -16.31 -33.83
C VAL A 182 -16.63 -15.56 -33.65
N THR A 183 -17.61 -16.19 -33.00
CA THR A 183 -18.93 -15.56 -32.74
C THR A 183 -18.78 -14.29 -31.92
N ASN A 184 -17.96 -14.29 -30.86
CA ASN A 184 -17.75 -13.11 -30.03
C ASN A 184 -17.05 -11.99 -30.82
N PHE A 185 -15.99 -12.33 -31.58
CA PHE A 185 -15.23 -11.37 -32.39
C PHE A 185 -16.07 -10.74 -33.51
N LEU A 186 -16.88 -11.55 -34.19
CA LEU A 186 -17.75 -11.11 -35.29
C LEU A 186 -18.98 -10.34 -34.77
N LEU A 187 -19.76 -10.96 -33.89
CA LEU A 187 -21.11 -10.50 -33.56
C LEU A 187 -21.17 -9.61 -32.32
N LYS A 188 -20.33 -9.87 -31.30
CA LYS A 188 -20.44 -9.20 -30.00
C LYS A 188 -19.49 -8.03 -29.80
N MET A 189 -18.27 -8.10 -30.34
CA MET A 189 -17.32 -6.99 -30.31
C MET A 189 -17.78 -5.89 -31.26
N LYS A 190 -17.79 -4.64 -30.80
CA LYS A 190 -18.26 -3.47 -31.54
C LYS A 190 -17.24 -2.33 -31.51
N LYS A 191 -17.39 -1.37 -32.43
CA LYS A 191 -16.64 -0.12 -32.39
C LYS A 191 -16.85 0.57 -31.05
N GLY A 192 -15.76 1.08 -30.48
CA GLY A 192 -15.72 1.69 -29.15
C GLY A 192 -15.44 0.71 -28.01
N ASP A 193 -15.50 -0.62 -28.23
CA ASP A 193 -15.07 -1.59 -27.22
C ASP A 193 -13.56 -1.48 -26.95
N VAL A 194 -13.14 -1.85 -25.74
CA VAL A 194 -11.74 -1.85 -25.32
C VAL A 194 -11.18 -3.26 -25.37
N VAL A 195 -9.96 -3.43 -25.87
CA VAL A 195 -9.24 -4.70 -25.92
C VAL A 195 -7.96 -4.61 -25.09
N VAL A 196 -7.81 -5.52 -24.14
CA VAL A 196 -6.61 -5.72 -23.33
C VAL A 196 -5.86 -6.90 -23.93
N VAL A 197 -4.65 -6.64 -24.45
CA VAL A 197 -3.80 -7.67 -25.04
C VAL A 197 -2.92 -8.28 -23.95
N SER A 198 -3.13 -9.57 -23.67
CA SER A 198 -2.34 -10.28 -22.67
C SER A 198 -0.95 -10.66 -23.21
N ASP A 199 -0.05 -10.94 -22.28
CA ASP A 199 1.25 -11.56 -22.49
C ASP A 199 1.33 -12.76 -21.53
N GLY A 200 0.96 -13.94 -22.04
CA GLY A 200 0.61 -15.09 -21.19
C GLY A 200 -0.57 -14.82 -20.26
N ASN A 201 -0.61 -15.55 -19.14
CA ASN A 201 -1.68 -15.44 -18.13
C ASN A 201 -1.39 -14.39 -17.05
N THR A 202 -0.12 -14.01 -16.90
CA THR A 202 0.37 -13.24 -15.76
C THR A 202 0.69 -11.80 -16.11
N LYS A 203 0.71 -11.43 -17.40
CA LYS A 203 1.03 -10.07 -17.85
C LYS A 203 0.11 -9.59 -18.96
N PHE A 204 0.13 -8.30 -19.24
CA PHE A 204 -0.50 -7.67 -20.40
C PHE A 204 0.45 -6.62 -21.01
N ARG A 205 0.33 -6.42 -22.32
CA ARG A 205 1.31 -5.63 -23.09
C ARG A 205 0.70 -4.51 -23.91
N ALA A 206 -0.61 -4.51 -24.15
CA ALA A 206 -1.26 -3.40 -24.84
C ALA A 206 -2.74 -3.24 -24.45
N ILE A 207 -3.26 -2.03 -24.68
CA ILE A 207 -4.67 -1.67 -24.56
C ILE A 207 -5.07 -0.91 -25.83
N ALA A 208 -6.17 -1.31 -26.46
CA ALA A 208 -6.66 -0.73 -27.69
C ALA A 208 -8.16 -0.41 -27.64
N GLU A 209 -8.59 0.54 -28.47
CA GLU A 209 -10.00 0.80 -28.77
C GLU A 209 -10.33 0.23 -30.15
N VAL A 210 -11.42 -0.51 -30.29
CA VAL A 210 -11.90 -1.01 -31.59
C VAL A 210 -12.45 0.13 -32.42
N THR A 211 -11.90 0.36 -33.61
CA THR A 211 -12.30 1.44 -34.53
C THR A 211 -13.01 0.91 -35.78
N GLY A 212 -12.72 -0.33 -36.18
CA GLY A 212 -13.24 -0.97 -37.38
C GLY A 212 -14.38 -1.97 -37.15
N ASP A 213 -15.18 -2.17 -38.19
CA ASP A 213 -16.05 -3.36 -38.27
C ASP A 213 -15.21 -4.60 -38.58
N TYR A 214 -15.81 -5.79 -38.43
CA TYR A 214 -15.15 -7.04 -38.79
C TYR A 214 -14.84 -7.05 -40.29
N ARG A 215 -13.64 -7.52 -40.64
CA ARG A 215 -13.24 -7.85 -42.00
C ARG A 215 -12.42 -9.12 -42.02
N GLN A 216 -12.62 -9.95 -43.04
CA GLN A 216 -11.70 -11.04 -43.34
C GLN A 216 -10.51 -10.47 -44.13
N ILE A 217 -9.31 -10.92 -43.80
CA ILE A 217 -8.09 -10.58 -44.54
C ILE A 217 -7.44 -11.84 -45.06
N ALA A 218 -7.00 -11.80 -46.32
CA ALA A 218 -6.15 -12.84 -46.88
C ALA A 218 -4.73 -12.63 -46.35
N ARG A 219 -4.15 -13.68 -45.75
CA ARG A 219 -2.76 -13.69 -45.32
C ARG A 219 -2.02 -14.82 -46.02
N GLU A 220 -0.81 -14.55 -46.48
CA GLU A 220 0.09 -15.61 -46.90
C GLU A 220 0.66 -16.30 -45.65
N PRO A 221 0.72 -17.65 -45.61
CA PRO A 221 1.31 -18.36 -44.50
C PRO A 221 2.79 -17.98 -44.37
N GLN A 222 3.19 -17.41 -43.23
CA GLN A 222 4.59 -17.21 -42.88
C GLN A 222 5.00 -18.32 -41.90
N GLY A 223 5.44 -19.46 -42.44
CA GLY A 223 5.98 -20.60 -41.67
C GLY A 223 5.22 -21.93 -41.86
N ASP A 224 5.73 -23.00 -41.24
CA ASP A 224 5.25 -24.39 -41.35
C ASP A 224 3.98 -24.70 -40.51
N GLY A 225 3.23 -23.67 -40.06
CA GLY A 225 2.07 -23.81 -39.17
C GLY A 225 0.73 -23.52 -39.87
N ASP A 226 -0.29 -24.31 -39.54
CA ASP A 226 -1.67 -24.25 -40.08
C ASP A 226 -2.52 -23.08 -39.49
N ASP A 227 -1.92 -22.24 -38.65
CA ASP A 227 -2.62 -21.18 -37.90
C ASP A 227 -2.73 -19.89 -38.70
N LYS A 228 -3.73 -19.86 -39.58
CA LYS A 228 -4.08 -18.69 -40.40
C LYS A 228 -4.86 -17.64 -39.61
N TYR A 229 -4.30 -16.45 -39.44
CA TYR A 229 -4.93 -15.32 -38.75
C TYR A 229 -5.79 -14.45 -39.70
N GLY A 230 -6.90 -14.99 -40.21
CA GLY A 230 -7.72 -14.31 -41.23
C GLY A 230 -8.78 -13.35 -40.70
N GLN A 231 -9.06 -13.34 -39.38
CA GLN A 231 -10.16 -12.59 -38.79
C GLN A 231 -9.66 -11.25 -38.22
N CYS A 232 -10.09 -10.11 -38.76
CA CYS A 232 -9.49 -8.81 -38.48
C CYS A 232 -10.49 -7.73 -38.03
N ARG A 233 -10.04 -6.84 -37.15
CA ARG A 233 -10.69 -5.56 -36.82
C ARG A 233 -9.64 -4.48 -36.66
N ASP A 234 -9.90 -3.30 -37.21
CA ASP A 234 -9.05 -2.14 -37.00
C ASP A 234 -9.20 -1.63 -35.56
N VAL A 235 -8.09 -1.21 -34.98
CA VAL A 235 -8.02 -0.68 -33.61
C VAL A 235 -7.16 0.57 -33.55
N LYS A 236 -7.32 1.33 -32.48
CA LYS A 236 -6.41 2.40 -32.07
C LYS A 236 -5.69 1.95 -30.81
N TRP A 237 -4.37 1.81 -30.87
CA TRP A 237 -3.56 1.48 -29.70
C TRP A 237 -3.54 2.64 -28.71
N LEU A 238 -4.24 2.48 -27.59
CA LEU A 238 -4.30 3.50 -26.55
C LEU A 238 -3.02 3.51 -25.73
N ARG A 239 -2.53 2.32 -25.36
CA ARG A 239 -1.30 2.10 -24.62
C ARG A 239 -0.60 0.84 -25.12
N VAL A 240 0.70 0.92 -25.32
CA VAL A 240 1.58 -0.24 -25.53
C VAL A 240 2.70 -0.16 -24.51
N TYR A 241 3.00 -1.26 -23.82
CA TYR A 241 3.94 -1.30 -22.70
C TYR A 241 5.19 -2.11 -23.06
N SER A 242 6.35 -1.61 -22.64
CA SER A 242 7.60 -2.38 -22.66
C SER A 242 8.44 -2.09 -21.41
N PRO A 243 8.80 -3.12 -20.60
CA PRO A 243 8.25 -4.49 -20.65
C PRO A 243 6.74 -4.55 -20.38
N SER A 244 6.13 -5.72 -20.59
CA SER A 244 4.74 -6.02 -20.24
C SER A 244 4.48 -5.77 -18.76
N LEU A 245 3.28 -5.29 -18.43
CA LEU A 245 2.85 -5.04 -17.06
C LEU A 245 2.24 -6.31 -16.43
N PRO A 246 2.43 -6.56 -15.13
CA PRO A 246 1.79 -7.69 -14.46
C PRO A 246 0.27 -7.50 -14.38
N TYR A 247 -0.47 -8.62 -14.41
CA TYR A 247 -1.93 -8.62 -14.48
C TYR A 247 -2.57 -7.78 -13.37
N ASP A 248 -1.99 -7.75 -12.17
CA ASP A 248 -2.54 -7.07 -11.00
C ASP A 248 -2.48 -5.54 -11.05
N GLN A 249 -1.81 -4.98 -12.07
CA GLN A 249 -1.91 -3.56 -12.44
C GLN A 249 -3.23 -3.23 -13.15
N LEU A 250 -4.06 -4.22 -13.47
CA LEU A 250 -5.32 -4.04 -14.20
C LEU A 250 -6.45 -4.97 -13.73
N MET A 251 -6.10 -6.17 -13.31
CA MET A 251 -7.01 -7.28 -13.01
C MET A 251 -6.95 -7.65 -11.53
N ARG A 252 -8.02 -8.26 -11.03
CA ARG A 252 -8.08 -8.83 -9.67
C ARG A 252 -7.54 -10.27 -9.62
N ASN A 253 -7.63 -10.98 -10.74
CA ASN A 253 -7.20 -12.37 -10.92
C ASN A 253 -6.39 -12.50 -12.22
N GLN A 254 -5.59 -13.56 -12.34
CA GLN A 254 -4.83 -13.86 -13.57
C GLN A 254 -5.75 -14.05 -14.80
N PHE A 255 -5.20 -13.82 -15.99
CA PHE A 255 -5.92 -14.09 -17.24
C PHE A 255 -6.07 -15.60 -17.47
N SER A 256 -7.21 -16.03 -18.03
CA SER A 256 -7.33 -17.41 -18.52
C SER A 256 -6.59 -17.62 -19.85
N GLN A 257 -6.29 -18.89 -20.13
CA GLN A 257 -5.69 -19.37 -21.38
C GLN A 257 -6.56 -19.11 -22.63
N MET A 258 -7.85 -18.75 -22.45
CA MET A 258 -8.75 -18.46 -23.57
C MET A 258 -8.26 -17.24 -24.36
N THR A 259 -8.07 -17.41 -25.68
CA THR A 259 -7.64 -16.34 -26.60
C THR A 259 -8.49 -15.08 -26.56
N LEU A 260 -9.82 -15.16 -26.45
CA LEU A 260 -10.75 -14.04 -26.51
C LEU A 260 -11.95 -14.28 -25.57
N TYR A 261 -12.14 -13.38 -24.61
CA TYR A 261 -13.33 -13.35 -23.77
C TYR A 261 -13.60 -11.96 -23.21
N GLU A 262 -14.86 -11.70 -22.83
CA GLU A 262 -15.26 -10.45 -22.21
C GLU A 262 -14.83 -10.43 -20.73
N LEU A 263 -14.10 -9.40 -20.34
CA LEU A 263 -13.71 -9.14 -18.95
C LEU A 263 -14.92 -8.61 -18.17
N LYS A 264 -15.34 -9.38 -17.18
CA LYS A 264 -16.48 -9.02 -16.32
C LYS A 264 -16.06 -7.98 -15.29
N SER A 265 -17.01 -7.15 -14.84
CA SER A 265 -16.75 -6.06 -13.88
C SER A 265 -16.10 -6.51 -12.56
N HIS A 266 -16.27 -7.78 -12.16
CA HIS A 266 -15.64 -8.34 -10.96
C HIS A 266 -14.19 -8.79 -11.20
N SER A 267 -13.77 -9.09 -12.44
CA SER A 267 -12.41 -9.53 -12.74
C SER A 267 -11.46 -8.37 -13.05
N ILE A 268 -11.94 -7.32 -13.71
CA ILE A 268 -11.15 -6.12 -14.04
C ILE A 268 -11.34 -4.99 -13.02
N ASP A 269 -10.25 -4.29 -12.71
CA ASP A 269 -10.27 -3.05 -11.95
C ASP A 269 -10.41 -1.84 -12.89
N LYS A 270 -11.63 -1.30 -12.97
CA LYS A 270 -11.93 -0.15 -13.83
C LYS A 270 -11.21 1.13 -13.39
N ALA A 271 -10.92 1.31 -12.11
CA ALA A 271 -10.21 2.49 -11.63
C ALA A 271 -8.75 2.44 -12.12
N LYS A 272 -8.11 1.27 -12.02
CA LYS A 272 -6.77 1.05 -12.57
C LYS A 272 -6.73 1.24 -14.09
N LEU A 273 -7.71 0.69 -14.82
CA LEU A 273 -7.82 0.90 -16.27
C LEU A 273 -7.94 2.39 -16.62
N THR A 274 -8.79 3.14 -15.91
CA THR A 274 -9.00 4.57 -16.10
C THR A 274 -7.69 5.35 -15.85
N SER A 275 -6.98 5.01 -14.77
CA SER A 275 -5.66 5.56 -14.44
C SER A 275 -4.62 5.27 -15.52
N LEU A 276 -4.55 4.04 -16.04
CA LEU A 276 -3.64 3.66 -17.13
C LEU A 276 -3.93 4.41 -18.43
N LEU A 277 -5.21 4.68 -18.72
CA LEU A 277 -5.66 5.43 -19.89
C LEU A 277 -5.52 6.95 -19.73
N GLY A 278 -5.11 7.43 -18.54
CA GLY A 278 -4.80 8.83 -18.30
C GLY A 278 -6.02 9.72 -18.04
N ASP A 279 -7.18 9.13 -17.73
CA ASP A 279 -8.32 9.90 -17.27
C ASP A 279 -8.14 10.19 -15.78
N THR A 280 -7.50 11.31 -15.47
CA THR A 280 -7.56 11.91 -14.14
C THR A 280 -8.93 12.53 -13.95
N GLY A 281 -9.96 11.68 -13.79
CA GLY A 281 -11.13 12.05 -13.02
C GLY A 281 -10.66 12.42 -11.63
N SER A 282 -10.42 13.71 -11.39
CA SER A 282 -9.90 14.23 -10.14
C SER A 282 -10.98 14.15 -9.06
N PRO A 283 -10.82 13.39 -7.96
CA PRO A 283 -11.29 13.88 -6.68
C PRO A 283 -10.25 14.88 -6.18
N VAL A 284 -10.68 16.13 -6.12
CA VAL A 284 -10.06 17.28 -5.49
C VAL A 284 -9.05 16.91 -4.38
N SER A 285 -7.77 17.02 -4.70
CA SER A 285 -6.71 17.37 -3.75
C SER A 285 -6.44 18.85 -3.92
N THR A 286 -7.08 19.68 -3.10
CA THR A 286 -6.67 21.05 -2.86
C THR A 286 -5.29 21.05 -2.23
N SER A 287 -4.24 21.09 -3.05
CA SER A 287 -2.93 21.56 -2.63
C SER A 287 -2.43 22.52 -3.72
N ALA A 288 -2.21 23.77 -3.30
CA ALA A 288 -1.60 24.78 -4.13
C ALA A 288 -0.17 24.31 -4.47
N SER A 289 0.02 23.80 -5.68
CA SER A 289 1.35 23.63 -6.27
C SER A 289 1.32 24.15 -7.71
N THR A 290 2.34 24.96 -8.00
CA THR A 290 2.54 25.80 -9.18
C THR A 290 2.29 25.07 -10.50
N TYR A 291 1.41 25.64 -11.34
CA TYR A 291 1.22 25.18 -12.72
C TYR A 291 2.50 25.41 -13.56
N PRO A 292 2.98 24.45 -14.36
CA PRO A 292 4.30 24.57 -14.99
C PRO A 292 4.38 25.55 -16.19
N ALA A 293 3.25 25.90 -16.84
CA ALA A 293 3.24 26.83 -17.97
C ALA A 293 3.44 28.31 -17.57
N PHE A 294 3.03 28.67 -16.34
CA PHE A 294 3.05 30.04 -15.81
C PHE A 294 3.63 30.03 -14.40
N ARG A 295 4.74 30.74 -14.18
CA ARG A 295 5.40 30.81 -12.88
C ARG A 295 5.08 32.13 -12.19
N ILE A 296 4.99 32.11 -10.86
CA ILE A 296 4.89 33.35 -10.07
C ILE A 296 6.12 34.22 -10.39
N GLY A 297 5.87 35.48 -10.75
CA GLY A 297 6.87 36.44 -11.21
C GLY A 297 7.06 36.49 -12.74
N ASP A 298 6.44 35.59 -13.52
CA ASP A 298 6.44 35.71 -14.99
C ASP A 298 5.76 37.02 -15.39
N THR A 299 6.35 37.74 -16.36
CA THR A 299 5.81 39.00 -16.87
C THR A 299 5.40 38.88 -18.33
N PHE A 300 4.25 39.46 -18.68
CA PHE A 300 3.64 39.38 -20.00
C PHE A 300 3.16 40.75 -20.50
N GLY A 301 3.28 40.97 -21.82
CA GLY A 301 2.74 42.16 -22.49
C GLY A 301 3.28 43.49 -21.92
N SER A 302 2.37 44.44 -21.66
CA SER A 302 2.66 45.81 -21.22
C SER A 302 2.84 45.97 -19.69
N GLY A 303 3.26 44.92 -18.99
CA GLY A 303 3.54 44.95 -17.54
C GLY A 303 2.55 44.16 -16.68
N TYR A 304 2.00 43.07 -17.20
CA TYR A 304 1.24 42.11 -16.39
C TYR A 304 2.20 41.17 -15.69
N GLU A 305 1.98 40.87 -14.41
CA GLU A 305 2.82 39.96 -13.62
C GLU A 305 1.97 38.84 -13.03
N VAL A 306 2.42 37.58 -13.15
CA VAL A 306 1.76 36.43 -12.52
C VAL A 306 2.03 36.44 -11.02
N VAL A 307 0.98 36.50 -10.23
CA VAL A 307 1.07 36.40 -8.76
C VAL A 307 0.54 35.09 -8.21
N TYR A 308 -0.24 34.36 -9.00
CA TYR A 308 -0.71 33.03 -8.66
C TYR A 308 -1.00 32.24 -9.94
N ALA A 309 -0.68 30.94 -9.94
CA ALA A 309 -0.98 30.03 -11.04
C ALA A 309 -1.30 28.63 -10.52
N SER A 310 -2.46 28.09 -10.92
CA SER A 310 -2.91 26.73 -10.66
C SER A 310 -3.44 26.07 -11.94
N ASN A 311 -3.90 24.82 -11.83
CA ASN A 311 -4.57 24.11 -12.94
C ASN A 311 -5.87 24.79 -13.41
N ASP A 312 -6.48 25.64 -12.58
CA ASP A 312 -7.81 26.21 -12.82
C ASP A 312 -7.77 27.70 -13.15
N VAL A 313 -6.78 28.44 -12.64
CA VAL A 313 -6.71 29.90 -12.79
C VAL A 313 -5.27 30.42 -12.80
N VAL A 314 -5.03 31.45 -13.58
CA VAL A 314 -3.84 32.30 -13.51
C VAL A 314 -4.27 33.69 -13.06
N GLU A 315 -3.76 34.15 -11.93
CA GLU A 315 -4.02 35.48 -11.41
C GLU A 315 -2.86 36.42 -11.79
N LEU A 316 -3.20 37.47 -12.55
CA LEU A 316 -2.27 38.50 -12.98
C LEU A 316 -2.50 39.79 -12.19
N ILE A 317 -1.42 40.51 -11.87
CA ILE A 317 -1.49 41.92 -11.51
C ILE A 317 -1.30 42.75 -12.79
N LYS A 318 -2.27 43.64 -13.06
CA LYS A 318 -2.20 44.64 -14.14
C LYS A 318 -1.18 45.74 -13.80
N PRO A 319 -0.67 46.52 -14.77
CA PRO A 319 0.21 47.67 -14.51
C PRO A 319 -0.34 48.69 -13.50
N ASN A 320 -1.67 48.79 -13.40
CA ASN A 320 -2.36 49.66 -12.43
C ASN A 320 -2.61 48.99 -11.06
N LYS A 321 -1.88 47.90 -10.75
CA LYS A 321 -1.95 47.10 -9.52
C LYS A 321 -3.28 46.38 -9.23
N LYS A 322 -4.25 46.40 -10.16
CA LYS A 322 -5.49 45.62 -10.02
C LYS A 322 -5.26 44.17 -10.42
N ARG A 323 -5.91 43.23 -9.71
CA ARG A 323 -5.84 41.80 -10.02
C ARG A 323 -6.77 41.42 -11.16
N LEU A 324 -6.37 40.44 -11.94
CA LEU A 324 -7.10 39.87 -13.07
C LEU A 324 -6.96 38.34 -13.02
N PRO A 325 -7.94 37.62 -12.46
CA PRO A 325 -7.99 36.18 -12.58
C PRO A 325 -8.47 35.78 -14.00
N ILE A 326 -7.75 34.88 -14.65
CA ILE A 326 -8.11 34.29 -15.93
C ILE A 326 -8.21 32.78 -15.73
N GLY A 327 -9.39 32.21 -16.02
CA GLY A 327 -9.60 30.77 -15.93
C GLY A 327 -8.74 30.03 -16.96
N MET A 328 -8.06 28.97 -16.52
CA MET A 328 -7.23 28.13 -17.39
C MET A 328 -8.04 27.42 -18.47
N SER A 329 -9.33 27.15 -18.24
CA SER A 329 -10.25 26.65 -19.25
C SER A 329 -10.31 27.55 -20.48
N LEU A 330 -10.40 28.87 -20.30
CA LEU A 330 -10.44 29.84 -21.40
C LEU A 330 -9.15 29.82 -22.23
N ILE A 331 -8.00 29.70 -21.57
CA ILE A 331 -6.69 29.64 -22.24
C ILE A 331 -6.58 28.33 -23.04
N ARG A 332 -7.03 27.21 -22.46
CA ARG A 332 -7.07 25.89 -23.14
C ARG A 332 -7.99 25.90 -24.35
N ASP A 333 -9.23 26.36 -24.20
CA ASP A 333 -10.21 26.37 -25.29
C ASP A 333 -9.70 27.19 -26.49
N LEU A 334 -9.08 28.34 -26.23
CA LEU A 334 -8.46 29.16 -27.27
C LEU A 334 -7.22 28.49 -27.89
N ALA A 335 -6.37 27.84 -27.08
CA ALA A 335 -5.21 27.09 -27.55
C ALA A 335 -5.61 25.90 -28.42
N ASP A 336 -6.67 25.17 -28.04
CA ASP A 336 -7.22 24.04 -28.79
C ASP A 336 -7.75 24.50 -30.15
N CYS A 337 -8.46 25.62 -30.21
CA CYS A 337 -8.90 26.22 -31.46
C CYS A 337 -7.73 26.61 -32.38
N VAL A 338 -6.62 27.08 -31.81
CA VAL A 338 -5.39 27.37 -32.57
C VAL A 338 -4.72 26.08 -33.07
N ARG A 339 -4.66 25.04 -32.23
CA ARG A 339 -4.06 23.74 -32.57
C ARG A 339 -4.81 23.02 -33.69
N GLU A 340 -6.14 23.09 -33.66
CA GLU A 340 -7.03 22.52 -34.67
C GLU A 340 -7.05 23.33 -35.97
N GLY A 341 -6.28 24.42 -36.06
CA GLY A 341 -6.22 25.29 -37.23
C GLY A 341 -7.47 26.14 -37.47
N LYS A 342 -8.41 26.16 -36.51
CA LYS A 342 -9.65 26.97 -36.58
C LYS A 342 -9.35 28.46 -36.33
N LEU A 343 -8.32 28.76 -35.54
CA LEU A 343 -7.84 30.11 -35.26
C LEU A 343 -6.31 30.19 -35.39
N THR A 344 -5.80 31.41 -35.39
CA THR A 344 -4.38 31.69 -35.10
C THR A 344 -4.29 32.60 -33.88
N VAL A 345 -3.13 32.63 -33.21
CA VAL A 345 -2.86 33.58 -32.12
C VAL A 345 -3.06 35.03 -32.59
N ALA A 346 -2.75 35.32 -33.86
CA ALA A 346 -3.00 36.62 -34.47
C ALA A 346 -4.51 36.96 -34.52
N ASN A 347 -5.38 36.00 -34.82
CA ASN A 347 -6.83 36.22 -34.83
C ASN A 347 -7.37 36.56 -33.44
N ILE A 348 -6.80 35.99 -32.37
CA ILE A 348 -7.13 36.38 -30.99
C ILE A 348 -6.76 37.86 -30.77
N ARG A 349 -5.54 38.24 -31.13
CA ARG A 349 -5.03 39.61 -30.97
C ARG A 349 -5.80 40.65 -31.79
N GLN A 350 -6.33 40.25 -32.95
CA GLN A 350 -7.08 41.11 -33.88
C GLN A 350 -8.60 41.15 -33.60
N LYS A 351 -9.10 40.45 -32.57
CA LYS A 351 -10.54 40.35 -32.21
C LYS A 351 -11.41 39.63 -33.24
N GLU A 352 -10.81 38.78 -34.07
CA GLU A 352 -11.48 38.05 -35.15
C GLU A 352 -12.04 36.68 -34.71
N VAL A 353 -11.93 36.35 -33.41
CA VAL A 353 -12.33 35.03 -32.85
C VAL A 353 -13.76 34.67 -33.19
N PHE A 354 -14.70 35.61 -33.00
CA PHE A 354 -16.14 35.36 -33.19
C PHE A 354 -16.60 35.56 -34.64
N GLU A 355 -15.81 36.23 -35.46
CA GLU A 355 -16.03 36.30 -36.91
C GLU A 355 -15.69 34.95 -37.56
N LYS A 356 -14.60 34.31 -37.10
CA LYS A 356 -14.17 33.00 -37.60
C LYS A 356 -14.90 31.82 -36.98
N MET A 357 -15.46 31.98 -35.79
CA MET A 357 -16.21 30.94 -35.08
C MET A 357 -17.61 31.42 -34.65
N PRO A 358 -18.52 31.66 -35.61
CA PRO A 358 -19.90 32.01 -35.29
C PRO A 358 -20.58 30.81 -34.61
N GLY A 359 -20.82 30.90 -33.29
CA GLY A 359 -21.38 29.82 -32.47
C GLY A 359 -20.45 29.29 -31.37
N SER A 360 -19.27 29.90 -31.18
CA SER A 360 -18.41 29.61 -30.03
C SER A 360 -19.14 29.84 -28.70
N LEU A 361 -18.90 28.96 -27.71
CA LEU A 361 -19.39 29.11 -26.34
C LEU A 361 -18.53 30.08 -25.49
N LEU A 362 -17.46 30.65 -26.07
CA LEU A 362 -16.59 31.60 -25.41
C LEU A 362 -17.29 32.96 -25.24
N GLU A 363 -17.03 33.64 -24.13
CA GLU A 363 -17.66 34.94 -23.84
C GLU A 363 -16.99 36.09 -24.64
N PRO A 364 -17.70 36.77 -25.56
CA PRO A 364 -17.09 37.74 -26.46
C PRO A 364 -16.45 38.93 -25.77
N TYR A 365 -17.08 39.47 -24.72
CA TYR A 365 -16.53 40.61 -23.99
C TYR A 365 -15.26 40.26 -23.22
N LEU A 366 -15.12 39.00 -22.78
CA LEU A 366 -13.94 38.53 -22.06
C LEU A 366 -12.76 38.32 -23.02
N VAL A 367 -13.00 37.66 -24.15
CA VAL A 367 -11.95 37.38 -25.14
C VAL A 367 -11.51 38.67 -25.85
N ASN A 368 -12.45 39.47 -26.34
CA ASN A 368 -12.16 40.72 -27.07
C ASN A 368 -11.81 41.91 -26.17
N GLY A 369 -12.03 41.79 -24.85
CA GLY A 369 -11.62 42.79 -23.86
C GLY A 369 -10.22 42.57 -23.29
N TYR A 370 -9.66 41.37 -23.48
CA TYR A 370 -8.34 40.97 -23.00
C TYR A 370 -7.48 40.34 -24.11
N GLU A 371 -7.75 40.70 -25.36
CA GLU A 371 -7.15 40.16 -26.58
C GLU A 371 -5.62 40.13 -26.52
N ASN A 372 -5.01 41.20 -26.02
CA ASN A 372 -3.56 41.38 -25.98
C ASN A 372 -2.87 40.46 -24.96
N ILE A 373 -3.51 40.23 -23.81
CA ILE A 373 -2.94 39.35 -22.78
C ILE A 373 -3.29 37.89 -23.06
N LEU A 374 -4.52 37.60 -23.50
CA LEU A 374 -4.94 36.25 -23.86
C LEU A 374 -4.12 35.69 -25.02
N SER A 375 -3.82 36.48 -26.05
CA SER A 375 -2.96 36.01 -27.15
C SER A 375 -1.58 35.56 -26.66
N VAL A 376 -1.00 36.29 -25.70
CA VAL A 376 0.33 35.98 -25.14
C VAL A 376 0.29 34.76 -24.21
N LEU A 377 -0.77 34.64 -23.39
CA LEU A 377 -0.96 33.47 -22.52
C LEU A 377 -1.20 32.20 -23.33
N VAL A 378 -2.01 32.28 -24.39
CA VAL A 378 -2.26 31.15 -25.32
C VAL A 378 -0.97 30.76 -26.04
N ASP A 379 -0.18 31.71 -26.52
CA ASP A 379 1.11 31.43 -27.17
C ASP A 379 2.11 30.77 -26.20
N ARG A 380 2.20 31.28 -24.96
CA ARG A 380 3.02 30.68 -23.89
C ARG A 380 2.56 29.26 -23.56
N TYR A 381 1.25 29.03 -23.51
CA TYR A 381 0.65 27.74 -23.23
C TYR A 381 0.96 26.73 -24.35
N LEU A 382 0.78 27.12 -25.62
CA LEU A 382 1.14 26.30 -26.79
C LEU A 382 2.65 25.98 -26.84
N GLY A 383 3.49 26.95 -26.50
CA GLY A 383 4.95 26.76 -26.42
C GLY A 383 5.39 25.86 -25.27
N PHE A 384 4.63 25.82 -24.16
CA PHE A 384 4.85 24.89 -23.07
C PHE A 384 4.43 23.46 -23.46
N GLU A 385 3.27 23.28 -24.07
CA GLU A 385 2.80 21.96 -24.50
C GLU A 385 3.76 21.32 -25.52
N ASN A 386 4.23 22.08 -26.50
CA ASN A 386 5.21 21.60 -27.49
C ASN A 386 6.56 21.20 -26.87
N ARG A 387 6.94 21.76 -25.71
CA ARG A 387 8.12 21.33 -24.93
C ARG A 387 7.82 20.12 -24.05
N SER A 388 6.58 20.00 -23.56
CA SER A 388 6.14 18.84 -22.77
C SER A 388 5.88 17.58 -23.62
N SER A 389 5.57 17.73 -24.91
CA SER A 389 5.32 16.62 -25.84
C SER A 389 6.56 16.09 -26.55
N ALA A 390 7.66 16.86 -26.59
CA ALA A 390 8.87 16.47 -27.30
C ALA A 390 10.02 16.01 -26.38
N ASP A 391 10.10 16.46 -25.12
CA ASP A 391 11.26 16.18 -24.25
C ASP A 391 10.95 16.18 -22.74
N ALA A 392 9.70 16.00 -22.30
CA ALA A 392 9.47 15.72 -20.88
C ALA A 392 9.93 14.28 -20.59
N PRO A 393 10.96 14.04 -19.75
CA PRO A 393 11.22 12.69 -19.29
C PRO A 393 9.94 12.24 -18.59
N VAL A 394 9.38 11.11 -19.05
CA VAL A 394 8.42 10.36 -18.26
C VAL A 394 9.16 10.05 -16.96
N VAL A 395 8.95 10.86 -15.92
CA VAL A 395 9.49 10.59 -14.59
C VAL A 395 8.77 9.32 -14.16
N SER A 396 9.45 8.18 -14.35
CA SER A 396 8.90 6.89 -14.00
C SER A 396 8.53 6.91 -12.53
N ARG A 397 7.26 6.64 -12.24
CA ARG A 397 6.70 6.78 -10.89
C ARG A 397 7.52 5.89 -9.94
N PRO A 398 7.95 6.39 -8.77
CA PRO A 398 8.72 5.58 -7.84
C PRO A 398 7.91 4.37 -7.38
N LYS A 399 8.58 3.25 -7.15
CA LYS A 399 8.00 2.02 -6.60
C LYS A 399 8.75 1.65 -5.33
N VAL A 400 8.04 1.15 -4.31
CA VAL A 400 8.65 0.83 -3.01
C VAL A 400 8.49 -0.66 -2.69
N LEU A 401 9.61 -1.33 -2.42
CA LEU A 401 9.67 -2.65 -1.81
C LEU A 401 9.94 -2.51 -0.32
N ILE A 402 9.09 -3.12 0.50
CA ILE A 402 9.31 -3.25 1.93
C ILE A 402 9.65 -4.70 2.24
N ILE A 403 10.81 -4.90 2.88
CA ILE A 403 11.27 -6.20 3.35
C ILE A 403 11.27 -6.20 4.87
N ASP A 404 10.24 -6.75 5.46
CA ASP A 404 10.15 -6.92 6.91
C ASP A 404 11.03 -8.09 7.36
N GLU A 405 11.67 -7.93 8.52
CA GLU A 405 12.54 -8.95 9.11
C GLU A 405 13.66 -9.42 8.16
N ILE A 406 14.32 -8.47 7.49
CA ILE A 406 15.27 -8.75 6.40
C ILE A 406 16.38 -9.73 6.80
N ASN A 407 16.77 -9.79 8.08
CA ASN A 407 17.82 -10.70 8.58
C ASN A 407 17.32 -12.12 8.93
N ARG A 408 16.01 -12.40 8.83
CA ARG A 408 15.44 -13.75 9.04
C ARG A 408 15.67 -14.72 7.89
N GLY A 409 15.94 -14.20 6.69
CA GLY A 409 16.35 -14.98 5.53
C GLY A 409 17.86 -14.89 5.26
N ASN A 410 18.40 -15.81 4.47
CA ASN A 410 19.75 -15.67 3.93
C ASN A 410 19.73 -14.65 2.78
N VAL A 411 19.87 -13.36 3.13
CA VAL A 411 19.71 -12.24 2.19
C VAL A 411 20.64 -12.38 0.97
N SER A 412 21.88 -12.84 1.16
CA SER A 412 22.82 -13.04 0.04
C SER A 412 22.32 -14.10 -0.95
N LYS A 413 21.72 -15.19 -0.46
CA LYS A 413 21.10 -16.22 -1.32
C LYS A 413 19.81 -15.72 -1.97
N ILE A 414 18.97 -15.00 -1.23
CA ILE A 414 17.68 -14.50 -1.72
C ILE A 414 17.89 -13.49 -2.86
N PHE A 415 18.82 -12.55 -2.70
CA PHE A 415 19.14 -11.59 -3.76
C PHE A 415 19.99 -12.20 -4.89
N GLY A 416 20.74 -13.26 -4.62
CA GLY A 416 21.60 -13.92 -5.60
C GLY A 416 22.55 -12.92 -6.28
N GLU A 417 22.54 -12.91 -7.61
CA GLU A 417 23.31 -11.99 -8.46
C GLU A 417 22.82 -10.53 -8.40
N LEU A 418 21.58 -10.30 -7.95
CA LEU A 418 20.99 -8.94 -7.88
C LEU A 418 21.55 -8.12 -6.73
N ILE A 419 22.29 -8.73 -5.81
CA ILE A 419 22.97 -8.05 -4.72
C ILE A 419 23.86 -6.90 -5.21
N THR A 420 24.44 -7.02 -6.41
CA THR A 420 25.26 -5.95 -7.02
C THR A 420 24.38 -4.88 -7.66
N LEU A 421 23.26 -5.27 -8.28
CA LEU A 421 22.39 -4.37 -9.05
C LEU A 421 21.55 -3.44 -8.18
N ILE A 422 21.32 -3.76 -6.91
CA ILE A 422 20.60 -2.86 -6.01
C ILE A 422 21.38 -1.59 -5.66
N GLU A 423 22.68 -1.55 -5.91
CA GLU A 423 23.53 -0.38 -5.68
C GLU A 423 23.14 0.77 -6.64
N PRO A 424 22.93 2.01 -6.15
CA PRO A 424 22.44 3.12 -6.97
C PRO A 424 23.20 3.34 -8.28
N SER A 425 24.54 3.23 -8.28
CA SER A 425 25.36 3.43 -9.48
C SER A 425 25.25 2.30 -10.51
N LYS A 426 24.82 1.10 -10.08
CA LYS A 426 24.72 -0.10 -10.92
C LYS A 426 23.34 -0.32 -11.52
N ARG A 427 22.38 0.56 -11.18
CA ARG A 427 21.00 0.50 -11.67
C ARG A 427 20.90 0.95 -13.12
N LYS A 428 19.80 0.56 -13.76
CA LYS A 428 19.45 0.97 -15.11
C LYS A 428 19.48 2.50 -15.21
N ASP A 429 20.05 2.99 -16.31
CA ASP A 429 20.24 4.41 -16.63
C ASP A 429 21.23 5.18 -15.72
N ALA A 430 21.94 4.51 -14.81
CA ALA A 430 23.05 5.11 -14.05
C ALA A 430 24.38 5.03 -14.81
N GLU A 431 25.37 5.85 -14.40
CA GLU A 431 26.68 5.93 -15.08
C GLU A 431 27.43 4.59 -15.16
N GLU A 432 27.28 3.73 -14.14
CA GLU A 432 27.90 2.42 -14.07
C GLU A 432 26.87 1.28 -14.17
N ALA A 433 25.78 1.51 -14.91
CA ALA A 433 24.68 0.55 -15.05
C ALA A 433 25.17 -0.86 -15.42
N LEU A 434 24.62 -1.86 -14.74
CA LEU A 434 24.92 -3.27 -14.98
C LEU A 434 23.65 -4.05 -15.28
N GLU A 435 23.82 -5.12 -16.05
CA GLU A 435 22.80 -6.13 -16.31
C GLU A 435 23.36 -7.51 -15.99
N VAL A 436 22.49 -8.42 -15.56
CA VAL A 436 22.82 -9.84 -15.34
C VAL A 436 21.91 -10.72 -16.20
N ILE A 437 22.33 -11.96 -16.45
CA ILE A 437 21.48 -12.97 -17.08
C ILE A 437 20.90 -13.84 -15.97
N LEU A 438 19.58 -13.84 -15.84
CA LEU A 438 18.90 -14.61 -14.80
C LEU A 438 18.98 -16.13 -15.06
N PRO A 439 19.11 -16.96 -14.02
CA PRO A 439 19.41 -18.38 -14.16
C PRO A 439 18.26 -19.21 -14.73
N TYR A 440 17.00 -18.86 -14.49
CA TYR A 440 15.85 -19.66 -14.93
C TYR A 440 15.35 -19.20 -16.29
N SER A 441 15.01 -17.91 -16.43
CA SER A 441 14.48 -17.34 -17.68
C SER A 441 15.54 -17.12 -18.76
N LYS A 442 16.83 -17.10 -18.39
CA LYS A 442 17.96 -16.72 -19.28
C LYS A 442 17.81 -15.31 -19.88
N SER A 443 16.95 -14.49 -19.30
CA SER A 443 16.72 -13.12 -19.74
C SER A 443 17.73 -12.16 -19.12
N ARG A 444 17.99 -11.04 -19.81
CA ARG A 444 18.77 -9.93 -19.26
C ARG A 444 17.91 -9.13 -18.28
N PHE A 445 18.47 -8.79 -17.12
CA PHE A 445 17.76 -8.07 -16.09
C PHE A 445 18.63 -6.96 -15.48
N SER A 446 18.01 -5.81 -15.21
CA SER A 446 18.58 -4.68 -14.48
C SER A 446 17.56 -4.09 -13.50
N VAL A 447 18.05 -3.53 -12.39
CA VAL A 447 17.21 -2.87 -11.39
C VAL A 447 16.99 -1.41 -11.78
N PRO A 448 15.74 -0.91 -11.90
CA PRO A 448 15.48 0.49 -12.24
C PRO A 448 15.88 1.49 -11.16
N ALA A 449 16.26 2.70 -11.59
CA ALA A 449 16.65 3.78 -10.68
C ALA A 449 15.51 4.24 -9.74
N ASN A 450 14.25 4.09 -10.16
CA ASN A 450 13.04 4.50 -9.41
C ASN A 450 12.47 3.42 -8.47
N VAL A 451 13.16 2.30 -8.27
CA VAL A 451 12.79 1.30 -7.24
C VAL A 451 13.41 1.69 -5.90
N HIS A 452 12.65 1.72 -4.82
CA HIS A 452 13.14 1.97 -3.47
C HIS A 452 13.00 0.72 -2.62
N ILE A 453 14.00 0.40 -1.78
CA ILE A 453 13.98 -0.76 -0.91
C ILE A 453 14.08 -0.30 0.54
N ILE A 454 13.09 -0.66 1.35
CA ILE A 454 13.03 -0.36 2.78
C ILE A 454 13.00 -1.68 3.55
N GLY A 455 14.07 -1.99 4.26
CA GLY A 455 14.14 -3.14 5.16
C GLY A 455 13.80 -2.77 6.60
N THR A 456 13.27 -3.73 7.37
CA THR A 456 13.25 -3.67 8.83
C THR A 456 14.08 -4.80 9.41
N MET A 457 14.67 -4.57 10.59
CA MET A 457 15.48 -5.56 11.29
C MET A 457 15.27 -5.45 12.80
N ASN A 458 14.93 -6.55 13.46
CA ASN A 458 15.06 -6.67 14.90
C ASN A 458 16.48 -7.09 15.26
N THR A 459 17.08 -6.36 16.20
CA THR A 459 18.46 -6.61 16.66
C THR A 459 18.56 -7.60 17.81
N ALA A 460 17.47 -7.80 18.57
CA ALA A 460 17.44 -8.73 19.69
C ALA A 460 17.43 -10.21 19.25
N ASP A 461 17.04 -10.49 18.00
CA ASP A 461 16.87 -11.85 17.51
C ASP A 461 18.25 -12.49 17.23
N ARG A 462 18.74 -13.29 18.18
CA ARG A 462 20.07 -13.94 18.12
C ARG A 462 20.17 -15.10 17.12
N SER A 463 19.03 -15.60 16.61
CA SER A 463 18.95 -16.72 15.67
C SER A 463 19.13 -16.32 14.20
N LEU A 464 19.46 -15.07 13.94
CA LEU A 464 19.41 -14.48 12.60
C LEU A 464 20.77 -14.47 11.91
N THR A 465 20.75 -14.59 10.59
CA THR A 465 21.99 -14.55 9.79
C THR A 465 22.54 -13.14 9.85
N SER A 466 23.80 -12.96 10.26
CA SER A 466 24.42 -11.64 10.20
C SER A 466 24.39 -11.11 8.77
N LEU A 467 23.85 -9.91 8.57
CA LEU A 467 23.88 -9.24 7.27
C LEU A 467 25.33 -9.10 6.79
N ASP A 468 25.62 -9.68 5.63
CA ASP A 468 26.94 -9.63 5.00
C ASP A 468 27.41 -8.17 4.82
N ILE A 469 28.71 -7.94 4.99
CA ILE A 469 29.38 -6.66 4.75
C ILE A 469 29.02 -6.12 3.36
N ALA A 470 28.91 -6.99 2.36
CA ALA A 470 28.55 -6.61 1.00
C ALA A 470 27.14 -5.96 0.94
N LEU A 471 26.16 -6.50 1.67
CA LEU A 471 24.83 -5.91 1.78
C LEU A 471 24.87 -4.62 2.61
N ARG A 472 25.63 -4.61 3.72
CA ARG A 472 25.72 -3.43 4.58
C ARG A 472 26.19 -2.17 3.83
N ARG A 473 27.04 -2.31 2.81
CA ARG A 473 27.53 -1.19 1.99
C ARG A 473 26.47 -0.64 1.01
N ARG A 474 25.38 -1.38 0.77
CA ARG A 474 24.35 -1.07 -0.24
C ARG A 474 23.05 -0.53 0.35
N PHE A 475 22.94 -0.54 1.68
CA PHE A 475 21.83 0.00 2.43
C PHE A 475 22.30 1.12 3.36
N HIS A 476 21.48 2.16 3.50
CA HIS A 476 21.64 3.11 4.59
C HIS A 476 20.96 2.56 5.86
N PHE A 477 21.71 2.44 6.95
CA PHE A 477 21.20 1.91 8.21
C PHE A 477 20.74 3.05 9.11
N ARG A 478 19.46 3.06 9.43
CA ARG A 478 18.85 4.01 10.36
C ARG A 478 18.47 3.29 11.65
N GLU A 479 19.18 3.61 12.72
CA GLU A 479 18.92 3.06 14.04
C GLU A 479 17.64 3.63 14.64
N MET A 480 16.82 2.75 15.19
CA MET A 480 15.53 3.05 15.83
C MET A 480 15.61 2.61 17.29
N LEU A 481 16.14 3.50 18.13
CA LEU A 481 16.26 3.26 19.57
C LEU A 481 14.91 3.44 20.29
N PRO A 482 14.74 2.82 21.47
CA PRO A 482 13.66 3.16 22.38
C PRO A 482 13.64 4.66 22.70
N ARG A 483 12.45 5.22 22.87
CA ARG A 483 12.22 6.65 23.13
C ARG A 483 11.25 6.82 24.29
N PRO A 484 11.69 6.55 25.54
CA PRO A 484 10.81 6.66 26.71
C PRO A 484 10.20 8.06 26.89
N GLU A 485 10.85 9.10 26.37
CA GLU A 485 10.38 10.48 26.37
C GLU A 485 9.01 10.65 25.69
N LEU A 486 8.65 9.79 24.72
CA LEU A 486 7.34 9.77 24.08
C LEU A 486 6.20 9.35 25.03
N LEU A 487 6.55 8.77 26.18
CA LEU A 487 5.62 8.27 27.20
C LEU A 487 5.65 9.15 28.46
N SER A 488 6.45 10.22 28.48
CA SER A 488 6.64 11.10 29.65
C SER A 488 5.34 11.75 30.16
N ALA A 489 4.39 12.02 29.26
CA ALA A 489 3.08 12.58 29.59
C ALA A 489 2.03 11.54 30.05
N ILE A 490 2.41 10.25 30.10
CA ILE A 490 1.52 9.16 30.52
C ILE A 490 1.82 8.83 31.98
N GLU A 491 0.88 9.22 32.84
CA GLU A 491 0.94 8.96 34.28
C GLU A 491 -0.25 8.13 34.74
N LEU A 492 0.01 7.09 35.55
CA LEU A 492 -1.00 6.21 36.13
C LEU A 492 -0.83 6.17 37.65
N GLN A 493 -1.71 6.87 38.38
CA GLN A 493 -1.73 6.88 39.86
C GLN A 493 -0.36 7.18 40.51
N GLY A 494 0.41 8.12 39.93
CA GLY A 494 1.75 8.48 40.37
C GLY A 494 2.89 7.76 39.62
N LEU A 495 2.60 6.74 38.81
CA LEU A 495 3.59 6.06 37.98
C LEU A 495 3.78 6.80 36.65
N ASN A 496 4.99 7.31 36.41
CA ASN A 496 5.38 7.80 35.08
C ASN A 496 5.85 6.63 34.19
N ILE A 497 5.13 6.37 33.09
CA ILE A 497 5.43 5.23 32.20
C ILE A 497 6.75 5.41 31.46
N GLY A 498 7.09 6.64 31.06
CA GLY A 498 8.38 6.94 30.44
C GLY A 498 9.56 6.65 31.38
N GLN A 499 9.45 7.07 32.64
CA GLN A 499 10.46 6.79 33.67
C GLN A 499 10.60 5.30 33.95
N MET A 500 9.48 4.57 34.11
CA MET A 500 9.48 3.12 34.29
C MET A 500 10.21 2.42 33.15
N LEU A 501 9.90 2.77 31.89
CA LEU A 501 10.57 2.20 30.73
C LEU A 501 12.06 2.52 30.71
N SER A 502 12.47 3.75 31.06
CA SER A 502 13.89 4.14 31.15
C SER A 502 14.63 3.24 32.13
N VAL A 503 14.11 3.11 33.36
CA VAL A 503 14.74 2.30 34.42
C VAL A 503 14.82 0.83 34.03
N MET A 504 13.77 0.28 33.43
CA MET A 504 13.81 -1.10 32.92
C MET A 504 14.87 -1.27 31.83
N ASN A 505 14.95 -0.34 30.87
CA ASN A 505 15.91 -0.39 29.79
C ASN A 505 17.35 -0.23 30.26
N GLU A 506 17.61 0.63 31.25
CA GLU A 506 18.94 0.75 31.87
C GLU A 506 19.38 -0.57 32.50
N ARG A 507 18.48 -1.25 33.23
CA ARG A 507 18.78 -2.56 33.83
C ARG A 507 19.00 -3.64 32.77
N ILE A 508 18.16 -3.68 31.73
CA ILE A 508 18.30 -4.65 30.64
C ILE A 508 19.63 -4.42 29.90
N GLU A 509 20.00 -3.17 29.63
CA GLU A 509 21.26 -2.83 28.95
C GLU A 509 22.49 -3.22 29.77
N VAL A 510 22.43 -3.10 31.11
CA VAL A 510 23.49 -3.57 32.01
C VAL A 510 23.56 -5.11 32.10
N LEU A 511 22.42 -5.80 32.10
CA LEU A 511 22.35 -7.26 32.26
C LEU A 511 22.57 -8.02 30.95
N LEU A 512 22.28 -7.40 29.81
CA LEU A 512 22.42 -7.93 28.46
C LEU A 512 23.22 -6.95 27.60
N ASP A 513 22.51 -6.12 26.82
CA ASP A 513 23.08 -5.14 25.90
C ASP A 513 21.99 -4.16 25.44
N ARG A 514 22.40 -3.17 24.64
CA ARG A 514 21.55 -2.11 24.10
C ARG A 514 20.48 -2.59 23.10
N ASP A 515 20.68 -3.76 22.50
CA ASP A 515 19.85 -4.30 21.42
C ASP A 515 18.63 -5.09 21.95
N HIS A 516 18.64 -5.45 23.23
CA HIS A 516 17.53 -6.11 23.94
C HIS A 516 16.64 -5.11 24.72
N ARG A 517 16.81 -3.80 24.54
CA ARG A 517 15.96 -2.81 25.23
C ARG A 517 14.50 -2.89 24.75
N LEU A 518 13.57 -2.59 25.64
CA LEU A 518 12.14 -2.54 25.34
C LEU A 518 11.79 -1.24 24.62
N GLY A 519 11.12 -1.37 23.48
CA GLY A 519 10.63 -0.22 22.73
C GLY A 519 9.38 0.44 23.33
N HIS A 520 9.20 1.72 23.03
CA HIS A 520 8.09 2.53 23.55
C HIS A 520 6.71 2.16 22.98
N ALA A 521 6.65 1.47 21.84
CA ALA A 521 5.40 1.16 21.15
C ALA A 521 4.49 0.22 21.97
N TYR A 522 5.04 -0.65 22.82
CA TYR A 522 4.26 -1.50 23.73
C TYR A 522 3.33 -0.69 24.63
N PHE A 523 3.77 0.50 25.03
CA PHE A 523 3.07 1.35 26.00
C PHE A 523 2.27 2.49 25.36
N LEU A 524 2.38 2.72 24.04
CA LEU A 524 1.59 3.74 23.35
C LEU A 524 0.06 3.60 23.50
N PRO A 525 -0.53 2.38 23.58
CA PRO A 525 -1.96 2.22 23.85
C PRO A 525 -2.44 2.91 25.13
N LEU A 526 -1.56 3.10 26.12
CA LEU A 526 -1.88 3.82 27.37
C LEU A 526 -2.14 5.31 27.16
N ARG A 527 -1.87 5.88 25.96
CA ARG A 527 -2.30 7.24 25.62
C ARG A 527 -3.82 7.34 25.56
N GLU A 528 -4.49 6.30 25.10
CA GLU A 528 -5.94 6.25 24.91
C GLU A 528 -6.64 5.67 26.15
N ASP A 529 -6.09 4.62 26.77
CA ASP A 529 -6.62 4.03 28.00
C ASP A 529 -5.56 3.97 29.11
N ARG A 530 -5.59 4.94 30.03
CA ARG A 530 -4.71 5.01 31.20
C ARG A 530 -5.24 4.15 32.34
N SER A 531 -5.30 2.84 32.14
CA SER A 531 -5.79 1.88 33.12
C SER A 531 -4.69 0.92 33.58
N VAL A 532 -4.73 0.52 34.86
CA VAL A 532 -3.81 -0.49 35.40
C VAL A 532 -4.09 -1.83 34.75
N GLU A 533 -5.34 -2.10 34.36
CA GLU A 533 -5.75 -3.29 33.63
C GLU A 533 -5.07 -3.40 32.26
N LEU A 534 -4.99 -2.31 31.49
CA LEU A 534 -4.26 -2.31 30.22
C LEU A 534 -2.76 -2.49 30.45
N LEU A 535 -2.16 -1.78 31.43
CA LEU A 535 -0.77 -1.97 31.81
C LEU A 535 -0.47 -3.43 32.23
N SER A 536 -1.38 -4.04 32.98
CA SER A 536 -1.37 -5.44 33.36
C SER A 536 -1.30 -6.35 32.15
N SER A 537 -2.19 -6.14 31.17
CA SER A 537 -2.20 -6.94 29.94
C SER A 537 -0.93 -6.77 29.10
N ILE A 538 -0.40 -5.55 28.97
CA ILE A 538 0.86 -5.27 28.27
C ILE A 538 1.99 -6.06 28.92
N PHE A 539 2.09 -6.01 30.25
CA PHE A 539 3.13 -6.74 30.98
C PHE A 539 2.98 -8.26 30.85
N ARG A 540 1.75 -8.79 30.99
CA ARG A 540 1.49 -10.23 30.95
C ARG A 540 1.69 -10.85 29.58
N GLN A 541 1.25 -10.16 28.53
CA GLN A 541 1.17 -10.70 27.18
C GLN A 541 2.38 -10.35 26.32
N GLN A 542 3.10 -9.27 26.66
CA GLN A 542 4.17 -8.75 25.82
C GLN A 542 5.50 -8.65 26.58
N ILE A 543 5.53 -7.94 27.72
CA ILE A 543 6.80 -7.65 28.40
C ILE A 543 7.38 -8.87 29.11
N MET A 544 6.59 -9.59 29.91
CA MET A 544 7.07 -10.75 30.66
C MET A 544 7.53 -11.89 29.74
N PRO A 545 6.77 -12.30 28.71
CA PRO A 545 7.25 -13.30 27.75
C PRO A 545 8.54 -12.87 27.03
N LEU A 546 8.65 -11.59 26.68
CA LEU A 546 9.86 -11.06 26.03
C LEU A 546 11.08 -11.10 26.97
N LEU A 547 10.90 -10.76 28.25
CA LEU A 547 11.96 -10.90 29.25
C LEU A 547 12.35 -12.37 29.46
N GLN A 548 11.39 -13.29 29.49
CA GLN A 548 11.66 -14.74 29.54
C GLN A 548 12.53 -15.19 28.37
N GLU A 549 12.20 -14.75 27.15
CA GLU A 549 12.99 -15.04 25.96
C GLU A 549 14.40 -14.44 26.03
N TYR A 550 14.52 -13.16 26.39
CA TYR A 550 15.81 -12.45 26.48
C TYR A 550 16.77 -13.06 27.48
N PHE A 551 16.24 -13.51 28.61
CA PHE A 551 17.02 -14.05 29.70
C PHE A 551 17.05 -15.59 29.69
N PHE A 552 16.50 -16.26 28.67
CA PHE A 552 16.40 -17.72 28.58
C PHE A 552 15.85 -18.35 29.86
N ASP A 553 14.74 -17.81 30.35
CA ASP A 553 14.11 -18.18 31.63
C ASP A 553 15.00 -18.01 32.87
N ASP A 554 16.03 -17.15 32.84
CA ASP A 554 16.78 -16.74 34.03
C ASP A 554 15.95 -15.75 34.86
N TRP A 555 15.08 -16.31 35.69
CA TRP A 555 14.14 -15.58 36.54
C TRP A 555 14.81 -14.65 37.55
N GLU A 556 16.05 -14.93 37.97
CA GLU A 556 16.80 -14.03 38.87
C GLU A 556 17.11 -12.72 38.16
N ARG A 557 17.59 -12.78 36.92
CA ARG A 557 17.83 -11.57 36.12
C ARG A 557 16.54 -10.83 35.78
N ILE A 558 15.46 -11.54 35.49
CA ILE A 558 14.14 -10.91 35.29
C ILE A 558 13.69 -10.18 36.56
N GLN A 559 13.90 -10.79 37.74
CA GLN A 559 13.61 -10.17 39.04
C GLN A 559 14.41 -8.87 39.23
N MET A 560 15.68 -8.86 38.82
CA MET A 560 16.53 -7.66 38.87
C MET A 560 15.97 -6.54 37.98
N VAL A 561 15.57 -6.84 36.73
CA VAL A 561 14.93 -5.87 35.82
C VAL A 561 13.70 -5.25 36.46
N LEU A 562 12.87 -6.07 37.11
CA LEU A 562 11.62 -5.65 37.76
C LEU A 562 11.83 -5.04 39.15
N ASN A 563 13.04 -5.05 39.72
CA ASN A 563 13.36 -4.63 41.09
C ASN A 563 12.58 -5.36 42.19
N ASP A 564 12.16 -6.60 41.93
CA ASP A 564 11.25 -7.34 42.80
C ASP A 564 11.85 -7.66 44.17
N SER A 565 13.16 -7.89 44.26
CA SER A 565 13.85 -8.20 45.52
C SER A 565 13.70 -7.10 46.59
N ARG A 566 13.47 -5.85 46.17
CA ARG A 566 13.29 -4.69 47.06
C ARG A 566 11.83 -4.42 47.40
N LYS A 567 10.87 -5.08 46.75
CA LYS A 567 9.43 -4.86 46.99
C LYS A 567 8.91 -5.70 48.16
N ALA A 568 7.79 -5.25 48.73
CA ALA A 568 6.97 -6.08 49.62
C ALA A 568 6.51 -7.36 48.87
N PRO A 569 6.45 -8.54 49.53
CA PRO A 569 6.17 -9.83 48.89
C PRO A 569 4.96 -9.82 47.94
N GLU A 570 3.88 -9.17 48.35
CA GLU A 570 2.62 -9.09 47.62
C GLU A 570 2.68 -8.22 46.34
N ASN A 571 3.71 -7.37 46.22
CA ASN A 571 3.96 -6.50 45.08
C ASN A 571 5.08 -7.01 44.16
N ARG A 572 5.66 -8.18 44.47
CA ARG A 572 6.64 -8.85 43.60
C ARG A 572 5.91 -9.55 42.46
N PHE A 573 6.33 -9.35 41.22
CA PHE A 573 5.83 -10.09 40.06
C PHE A 573 6.30 -11.54 40.08
N LEU A 574 7.51 -11.78 40.60
CA LEU A 574 8.17 -13.08 40.69
C LEU A 574 8.47 -13.40 42.16
N HIS A 575 8.12 -14.61 42.57
CA HIS A 575 8.50 -15.13 43.87
C HIS A 575 9.04 -16.55 43.74
N ARG A 576 9.83 -16.93 44.73
CA ARG A 576 10.40 -18.26 44.86
C ARG A 576 9.72 -18.94 46.06
N PRO A 577 8.76 -19.85 45.85
CA PRO A 577 8.16 -20.61 46.94
C PRO A 577 9.22 -21.42 47.69
N ASP A 578 9.00 -21.57 49.00
CA ASP A 578 9.78 -22.51 49.79
C ASP A 578 9.43 -23.94 49.35
N VAL A 579 10.46 -24.67 48.91
CA VAL A 579 10.32 -26.05 48.45
C VAL A 579 11.04 -26.95 49.45
N ASN A 580 10.29 -27.89 50.04
CA ASN A 580 10.90 -28.92 50.86
C ASN A 580 11.56 -29.99 49.96
N ILE A 581 12.84 -29.78 49.65
CA ILE A 581 13.64 -30.66 48.76
C ILE A 581 13.67 -32.09 49.30
N LEU A 582 13.84 -32.27 50.62
CA LEU A 582 13.86 -33.58 51.27
C LEU A 582 12.54 -34.32 51.06
N ALA A 583 11.41 -33.63 51.20
CA ALA A 583 10.10 -34.24 50.97
C ALA A 583 9.85 -34.62 49.50
N LEU A 584 10.51 -33.95 48.54
CA LEU A 584 10.32 -34.21 47.10
C LEU A 584 11.27 -35.28 46.55
N PHE A 585 12.51 -35.35 47.04
CA PHE A 585 13.57 -36.17 46.44
C PHE A 585 14.23 -37.15 47.42
N GLY A 586 13.90 -37.11 48.71
CA GLY A 586 14.53 -37.94 49.74
C GLY A 586 16.00 -37.59 49.99
N ASP A 587 16.69 -38.43 50.77
CA ASP A 587 18.06 -38.20 51.24
C ASP A 587 19.15 -38.52 50.19
N GLU A 588 18.80 -39.22 49.10
CA GLU A 588 19.76 -39.71 48.09
C GLU A 588 19.93 -38.78 46.87
N GLY A 589 19.09 -37.75 46.72
CA GLY A 589 19.14 -36.81 45.60
C GLY A 589 19.90 -35.52 45.93
N SER A 590 21.12 -35.35 45.42
CA SER A 590 21.86 -34.08 45.54
C SER A 590 21.29 -33.02 44.57
N VAL A 591 20.13 -32.44 44.91
CA VAL A 591 19.61 -31.27 44.21
C VAL A 591 20.29 -30.03 44.79
N ALA A 592 21.00 -29.26 43.95
CA ALA A 592 21.64 -28.04 44.39
C ALA A 592 20.62 -27.08 45.03
N GLU A 593 20.95 -26.47 46.18
CA GLU A 593 20.08 -25.51 46.89
C GLU A 593 19.62 -24.32 46.02
N ARG A 594 20.31 -24.05 44.91
CA ARG A 594 19.95 -22.99 43.95
C ARG A 594 18.86 -23.39 42.94
N SER A 595 18.45 -24.66 42.88
CA SER A 595 17.40 -25.16 41.98
C SER A 595 15.98 -24.88 42.50
N GLY A 596 15.68 -23.61 42.76
CA GLY A 596 14.35 -23.19 43.20
C GLY A 596 13.38 -23.08 42.04
N ARG A 597 12.15 -23.57 42.23
CA ARG A 597 11.04 -23.28 41.34
C ARG A 597 10.68 -21.81 41.43
N TRP A 598 10.51 -21.13 40.30
CA TRP A 598 9.99 -19.77 40.24
C TRP A 598 8.49 -19.77 39.93
N MET A 599 7.77 -18.81 40.48
CA MET A 599 6.35 -18.61 40.24
C MET A 599 6.02 -17.15 39.97
N ILE A 600 5.15 -16.94 38.99
CA ILE A 600 4.57 -15.63 38.69
C ILE A 600 3.47 -15.35 39.71
N ASN A 601 3.52 -14.20 40.38
CA ASN A 601 2.46 -13.68 41.23
C ASN A 601 1.45 -12.92 40.37
N ASP A 602 0.36 -13.57 39.99
CA ASP A 602 -0.68 -12.97 39.15
C ASP A 602 -1.32 -11.73 39.77
N LEU A 603 -1.47 -11.69 41.10
CA LEU A 603 -2.12 -10.58 41.78
C LEU A 603 -1.28 -9.29 41.70
N ALA A 604 0.05 -9.38 41.60
CA ALA A 604 0.93 -8.22 41.52
C ALA A 604 0.68 -7.37 40.27
N PHE A 605 0.31 -7.98 39.13
CA PHE A 605 0.01 -7.22 37.90
C PHE A 605 -1.25 -6.35 38.02
N GLY A 606 -2.09 -6.55 39.03
CA GLY A 606 -3.23 -5.68 39.32
C GLY A 606 -2.91 -4.52 40.27
N ARG A 607 -1.69 -4.47 40.81
CA ARG A 607 -1.28 -3.54 41.86
C ARG A 607 -0.35 -2.48 41.30
N ILE A 608 -0.72 -1.20 41.42
CA ILE A 608 0.10 -0.11 40.90
C ILE A 608 1.46 -0.04 41.63
N GLU A 609 1.49 -0.42 42.90
CA GLU A 609 2.67 -0.48 43.76
C GLU A 609 3.74 -1.43 43.22
N ALA A 610 3.34 -2.51 42.55
CA ALA A 610 4.26 -3.42 41.89
C ALA A 610 5.05 -2.73 40.77
N TYR A 611 4.40 -1.82 40.03
CA TYR A 611 5.00 -1.04 38.95
C TYR A 611 5.78 0.17 39.46
N LEU A 612 5.26 0.90 40.46
CA LEU A 612 5.99 1.96 41.15
C LEU A 612 7.32 1.43 41.69
N GLY A 613 7.29 0.24 42.29
CA GLY A 613 8.48 -0.44 42.78
C GLY A 613 9.50 -0.80 41.72
N ILE A 614 9.15 -0.83 40.42
CA ILE A 614 10.14 -0.97 39.34
C ILE A 614 11.05 0.26 39.31
N VAL A 615 10.46 1.46 39.42
CA VAL A 615 11.19 2.74 39.45
C VAL A 615 11.91 2.88 40.79
N ASP A 616 11.15 2.88 41.88
CA ASP A 616 11.65 2.92 43.25
C ASP A 616 10.62 2.33 44.20
N HIS A 617 11.04 1.33 44.98
CA HIS A 617 10.23 0.63 45.98
C HIS A 617 9.69 1.51 47.12
N GLU A 618 10.24 2.70 47.32
CA GLU A 618 9.75 3.65 48.34
C GLU A 618 8.59 4.53 47.83
N LEU A 619 8.35 4.54 46.51
CA LEU A 619 7.26 5.31 45.92
C LEU A 619 5.91 4.76 46.37
N LYS A 620 5.03 5.68 46.77
CA LYS A 620 3.65 5.38 47.16
C LYS A 620 2.69 5.83 46.06
N PRO A 621 1.57 5.12 45.85
CA PRO A 621 0.56 5.54 44.90
C PRO A 621 -0.01 6.89 45.31
N ALA A 622 -0.27 7.74 44.33
CA ALA A 622 -0.93 9.02 44.57
C ALA A 622 -2.34 8.76 45.11
N ALA A 623 -2.76 9.51 46.14
CA ALA A 623 -4.13 9.45 46.62
C ALA A 623 -5.06 9.93 45.51
N LEU A 624 -5.89 9.02 44.99
CA LEU A 624 -6.82 9.33 43.92
C LEU A 624 -8.09 9.97 44.52
N ALA A 625 -8.42 11.18 44.06
CA ALA A 625 -9.67 11.82 44.44
C ALA A 625 -10.86 11.09 43.81
N THR A 626 -12.00 11.04 44.50
CA THR A 626 -13.26 10.56 43.90
C THR A 626 -13.84 11.68 43.04
N GLU A 627 -13.96 11.43 41.72
CA GLU A 627 -14.58 12.37 40.77
C GLU A 627 -16.09 12.24 40.74
N ARG A 628 -16.59 11.00 40.74
CA ARG A 628 -18.04 10.71 40.69
C ARG A 628 -18.35 9.56 41.63
N GLU A 629 -19.50 9.64 42.27
CA GLU A 629 -19.97 8.61 43.20
C GLU A 629 -21.47 8.40 43.00
N ALA A 630 -21.91 7.15 43.01
CA ALA A 630 -23.30 6.78 42.96
C ALA A 630 -23.56 5.56 43.84
N THR A 631 -24.73 5.52 44.48
CA THR A 631 -25.13 4.43 45.38
C THR A 631 -26.33 3.68 44.81
N HIS A 632 -26.33 2.34 44.92
CA HIS A 632 -27.44 1.48 44.55
C HIS A 632 -27.54 0.29 45.50
N GLY A 633 -28.51 0.31 46.41
CA GLY A 633 -28.63 -0.68 47.48
C GLY A 633 -27.41 -0.64 48.41
N PRO A 634 -26.76 -1.78 48.72
CA PRO A 634 -25.56 -1.80 49.56
C PRO A 634 -24.29 -1.34 48.83
N TYR A 635 -24.38 -1.12 47.51
CA TYR A 635 -23.23 -0.80 46.68
C TYR A 635 -23.03 0.71 46.53
N THR A 636 -21.79 1.16 46.72
CA THR A 636 -21.30 2.50 46.38
C THR A 636 -20.28 2.35 45.26
N ILE A 637 -20.58 2.89 44.08
CA ILE A 637 -19.68 2.90 42.93
C ILE A 637 -18.98 4.26 42.88
N LYS A 638 -17.65 4.25 42.95
CA LYS A 638 -16.82 5.45 42.86
C LYS A 638 -16.00 5.42 41.59
N GLN A 639 -16.07 6.50 40.83
CA GLN A 639 -15.11 6.81 39.78
C GLN A 639 -14.05 7.74 40.36
N LEU A 640 -12.81 7.27 40.38
CA LEU A 640 -11.67 8.05 40.83
C LEU A 640 -11.17 8.99 39.72
N SER A 641 -10.29 9.95 40.05
CA SER A 641 -9.67 10.88 39.09
C SER A 641 -8.79 10.22 38.03
N SER A 642 -8.31 9.00 38.29
CA SER A 642 -7.68 8.14 37.28
C SER A 642 -8.67 7.57 36.26
N GLY A 643 -9.99 7.70 36.53
CA GLY A 643 -11.10 6.99 35.92
C GLY A 643 -11.21 5.51 36.30
N THR A 644 -10.44 5.05 37.28
CA THR A 644 -10.65 3.73 37.91
C THR A 644 -12.04 3.68 38.54
N ILE A 645 -12.72 2.54 38.40
CA ILE A 645 -14.02 2.30 39.05
C ILE A 645 -13.80 1.39 40.26
N GLU A 646 -14.15 1.88 41.44
CA GLU A 646 -14.24 1.09 42.64
C GLU A 646 -15.70 0.79 42.95
N VAL A 647 -15.97 -0.42 43.44
CA VAL A 647 -17.26 -0.78 44.00
C VAL A 647 -17.04 -1.13 45.46
N TRP A 648 -17.85 -0.53 46.32
CA TRP A 648 -17.84 -0.76 47.75
C TRP A 648 -19.18 -1.35 48.16
N ASN A 649 -19.18 -2.38 49.00
CA ASN A 649 -20.37 -3.05 49.50
C ASN A 649 -20.40 -2.89 51.02
N ASN A 650 -21.39 -2.17 51.55
CA ASN A 650 -21.51 -1.85 52.98
C ASN A 650 -20.21 -1.30 53.61
N GLY A 651 -19.48 -0.46 52.86
CA GLY A 651 -18.24 0.16 53.33
C GLY A 651 -16.98 -0.70 53.19
N GLN A 652 -17.05 -1.91 52.63
CA GLN A 652 -15.89 -2.71 52.23
C GLN A 652 -15.68 -2.66 50.71
N LYS A 653 -14.45 -2.42 50.26
CA LYS A 653 -14.12 -2.40 48.82
C LYS A 653 -14.16 -3.83 48.26
N GLU A 654 -14.92 -4.03 47.20
CA GLU A 654 -14.99 -5.29 46.47
C GLU A 654 -13.67 -5.48 45.68
N GLU A 655 -13.05 -6.66 45.82
CA GLU A 655 -11.83 -6.99 45.07
C GLU A 655 -12.08 -7.07 43.56
N VAL A 656 -13.28 -7.47 43.14
CA VAL A 656 -13.67 -7.60 41.73
C VAL A 656 -14.89 -6.74 41.41
N ALA A 657 -14.65 -5.47 41.08
CA ALA A 657 -15.71 -4.50 40.77
C ALA A 657 -16.64 -4.91 39.61
N LYS A 658 -16.16 -5.71 38.64
CA LYS A 658 -16.92 -6.05 37.42
C LYS A 658 -18.19 -6.86 37.69
N LYS A 659 -18.15 -7.80 38.65
CA LYS A 659 -19.28 -8.68 38.95
C LYS A 659 -20.48 -7.91 39.53
N PRO A 660 -20.32 -7.11 40.61
CA PRO A 660 -21.41 -6.27 41.10
C PRO A 660 -21.87 -5.25 40.05
N LEU A 661 -20.98 -4.70 39.23
CA LEU A 661 -21.37 -3.77 38.16
C LEU A 661 -22.28 -4.42 37.12
N LEU A 662 -22.06 -5.68 36.75
CA LEU A 662 -22.93 -6.42 35.83
C LEU A 662 -24.31 -6.66 36.46
N GLU A 663 -24.36 -7.00 37.75
CA GLU A 663 -25.63 -7.17 38.47
C GLU A 663 -26.44 -5.87 38.52
N ILE A 664 -25.78 -4.75 38.82
CA ILE A 664 -26.42 -3.43 38.88
C ILE A 664 -26.86 -2.99 37.47
N ALA A 665 -26.00 -3.15 36.46
CA ALA A 665 -26.33 -2.82 35.08
C ALA A 665 -27.53 -3.62 34.56
N SER A 666 -27.61 -4.91 34.92
CA SER A 666 -28.76 -5.78 34.59
C SER A 666 -30.06 -5.26 35.21
N LYS A 667 -30.04 -4.92 36.50
CA LYS A 667 -31.21 -4.35 37.21
C LYS A 667 -31.65 -3.00 36.64
N LEU A 668 -30.72 -2.20 36.13
CA LEU A 668 -30.97 -0.90 35.50
C LEU A 668 -31.34 -1.01 34.01
N GLY A 669 -31.36 -2.21 33.41
CA GLY A 669 -31.65 -2.41 31.99
C GLY A 669 -30.58 -1.82 31.05
N LEU A 670 -29.33 -1.68 31.51
CA LEU A 670 -28.26 -1.07 30.73
C LEU A 670 -27.59 -2.10 29.80
N PRO A 671 -27.26 -1.71 28.55
CA PRO A 671 -26.51 -2.58 27.64
C PRO A 671 -25.08 -2.80 28.17
N MET A 672 -24.70 -4.08 28.29
CA MET A 672 -23.40 -4.54 28.81
C MET A 672 -22.34 -4.75 27.71
N THR A 673 -22.73 -4.55 26.45
CA THR A 673 -21.90 -4.69 25.25
C THR A 673 -21.90 -3.40 24.44
N TRP A 674 -20.85 -3.22 23.64
CA TRP A 674 -20.80 -2.20 22.59
C TRP A 674 -21.69 -2.59 21.40
N THR A 675 -21.99 -1.64 20.53
CA THR A 675 -22.71 -1.88 19.25
C THR A 675 -21.98 -2.87 18.34
N THR A 676 -20.68 -3.06 18.54
CA THR A 676 -19.84 -4.05 17.86
C THR A 676 -19.95 -5.47 18.44
N GLY A 677 -20.71 -5.68 19.51
CA GLY A 677 -20.87 -6.97 20.19
C GLY A 677 -19.84 -7.26 21.28
N ALA A 678 -18.76 -6.47 21.40
CA ALA A 678 -17.75 -6.66 22.44
C ALA A 678 -18.28 -6.29 23.85
N THR A 679 -17.90 -7.06 24.88
CA THR A 679 -18.31 -6.77 26.28
C THR A 679 -17.59 -5.55 26.84
N MET A 680 -18.30 -4.73 27.61
CA MET A 680 -17.72 -3.54 28.24
C MET A 680 -16.73 -3.92 29.34
N ASN A 681 -15.62 -3.17 29.42
CA ASN A 681 -14.70 -3.26 30.55
C ASN A 681 -15.27 -2.55 31.79
N THR A 682 -14.68 -2.81 32.96
CA THR A 682 -15.14 -2.29 34.27
C THR A 682 -15.29 -0.77 34.26
N ARG A 683 -14.37 -0.05 33.59
CA ARG A 683 -14.36 1.41 33.49
C ARG A 683 -15.56 1.96 32.72
N HIS A 684 -15.80 1.43 31.53
CA HIS A 684 -16.92 1.87 30.68
C HIS A 684 -18.27 1.47 31.27
N LEU A 685 -18.38 0.24 31.77
CA LEU A 685 -19.60 -0.24 32.42
C LEU A 685 -19.89 0.55 33.70
N GLY A 686 -18.88 0.77 34.53
CA GLY A 686 -19.00 1.55 35.77
C GLY A 686 -19.39 3.01 35.53
N LYS A 687 -18.77 3.66 34.54
CA LYS A 687 -19.16 5.02 34.14
C LYS A 687 -20.63 5.08 33.71
N LYS A 688 -21.09 4.14 32.89
CA LYS A 688 -22.50 4.05 32.48
C LYS A 688 -23.45 3.82 33.67
N VAL A 689 -23.07 2.94 34.59
CA VAL A 689 -23.85 2.66 35.80
C VAL A 689 -23.96 3.93 36.66
N ILE A 690 -22.84 4.63 36.91
CA ILE A 690 -22.83 5.89 37.65
C ILE A 690 -23.71 6.95 36.96
N GLU A 691 -23.60 7.10 35.64
CA GLU A 691 -24.39 8.07 34.87
C GLU A 691 -25.90 7.74 34.88
N ALA A 692 -26.27 6.45 34.83
CA ALA A 692 -27.66 6.02 34.91
C ALA A 692 -28.25 6.24 36.31
N LEU A 693 -27.51 5.93 37.36
CA LEU A 693 -27.92 6.16 38.75
C LEU A 693 -28.02 7.66 39.07
N GLY A 694 -27.13 8.48 38.51
CA GLY A 694 -27.19 9.94 38.66
C GLY A 694 -28.43 10.57 37.99
N LYS A 695 -28.93 9.97 36.90
CA LYS A 695 -30.18 10.40 36.24
C LYS A 695 -31.45 9.91 36.92
N ALA A 696 -31.38 8.84 37.71
CA ALA A 696 -32.53 8.28 38.44
C ALA A 696 -32.82 9.00 39.78
N ASN A 697 -31.88 9.85 40.24
CA ASN A 697 -31.98 10.66 41.46
C ASN A 697 -32.31 12.15 41.19
N LEU A 698 -32.67 12.50 39.95
CA LEU A 698 -33.23 13.78 39.51
C LEU A 698 -34.68 13.53 39.07
#